data_AF-A0AA39C517-F1
#
_entry.id   AF-A0AA39C517-F1
#
_cell.length_a   1.000
_cell.length_b   1.000
_cell.length_c   1.000
_cell.angle_alpha   90.00
_cell.angle_beta   90.00
_cell.angle_gamma   90.00
#
_symmetry.space_group_name_H-M   'P 1'
#
loop_
_entity.id
_entity.type
_entity.pdbx_description
1 polymer ?
#
loop_
_entity_poly.entity_id
_entity_poly.type
_entity_poly.pdbx_seq_one_letter_code
_entity_poly.pdbx_strand_id
1 'polypeptide(L)'
;MDTLMNDLGNMSISNGQINDALWDHWMNLINKIYVPQQMIALTRPCDEKDYENYRNLVDKYFDDIQSLLTRILPYTNLEQIMTTKSSSSIKTIGMHLILIIGEHSVKNVWNNPITITKAINLSLDICKLFNVSTLSQLFTTNSDIFDNILLMLRPKLLKDIWKTYPSAVLCYKWLIHQIEIPGLQKHLFNVLPTALIIYDDFVPENRVIALECIDQILRHSSMQREFIDNGYLNVIYDALERLTHEREVRYIIPLYGCITRILTNIELVNDTINFEWSKRDDIIATLLDNMELEQNLELRHAYMTSLPQLLTNISCAKWCERLTRILAEYCEHHTDLRTLRVTLQTAETVLTLFHIRIPAHCTILYSAFLKLHFDLMETPTFDEEIIRCLERCIHLLYKLTPTIGSSIIRDDRMRTIMKNSLHIVCPDDTKYCIWRLPVWGSYWILLWGDYKFPHNTIQYYMKKYKSKIIGCWLGPAYTIILNDYVSVKEVLSRKEFDGRLHELYPAKARAFGKKLGIFFNDGWVWQEQRRFALHNLRNFGFGRRHFQVENELIDELNILIDTIKNGPVNQREKEVINGDQVLFPTILFPISANMIWTIMSGERLDRSNHELLRKLCHSACCFQKGGDTTGGAVSITGWLSYFGNLFGFRDFINGNQGIIDFVKNYIDNMKKNDSTENLMGFLPTYWREMKNNSFDNENFSEEQLIMIAVDFMFPALSAVPSTITHYFKYMMHHPDVMKRAQDEIINVVGRERLPNWDDRKKLPFTEATIREVLRMETLTPWSVAHKCLQTTTLQDYIIPVDTIIVTNLSAMHSDKDFWGDPEVFRPERFLSDDGKNLGKDWSLPFGFGRRLCAGETFARFILFEVIATILQQFNLSMIDGQPCKLDDKIPGIIVQPKTTWIRISERL
;
A
#
# COMPACT_ATOMS: atom_id res chain seq x y z
N MET A 1 -11.04 53.48 -43.67
CA MET A 1 -10.86 53.30 -42.22
C MET A 1 -10.76 54.62 -41.51
N ASP A 2 -9.89 55.55 -41.92
CA ASP A 2 -9.87 56.89 -41.32
C ASP A 2 -11.21 57.63 -41.50
N THR A 3 -11.86 57.47 -42.65
CA THR A 3 -13.24 57.92 -42.89
C THR A 3 -14.26 57.22 -41.98
N LEU A 4 -14.16 55.89 -41.81
CA LEU A 4 -15.07 55.13 -40.95
C LEU A 4 -14.89 55.45 -39.45
N MET A 5 -13.64 55.59 -39.00
CA MET A 5 -13.29 55.95 -37.62
C MET A 5 -13.67 57.39 -37.30
N ASN A 6 -13.62 58.28 -38.29
CA ASN A 6 -14.22 59.61 -38.21
C ASN A 6 -15.75 59.52 -38.19
N ASP A 7 -16.38 58.68 -39.00
CA ASP A 7 -17.84 58.52 -39.03
C ASP A 7 -18.36 57.94 -37.70
N LEU A 8 -17.66 56.98 -37.08
CA LEU A 8 -17.96 56.48 -35.73
C LEU A 8 -17.58 57.42 -34.60
N GLY A 9 -16.52 58.22 -34.78
CA GLY A 9 -16.18 59.30 -33.85
C GLY A 9 -17.20 60.43 -33.87
N ASN A 10 -17.86 60.66 -35.01
CA ASN A 10 -18.89 61.67 -35.22
C ASN A 10 -20.31 61.15 -34.94
N MET A 11 -20.55 59.84 -34.99
CA MET A 11 -21.78 59.23 -34.52
C MET A 11 -21.77 59.14 -32.98
N SER A 12 -22.18 60.23 -32.33
CA SER A 12 -22.85 60.08 -31.03
C SER A 12 -23.94 59.04 -31.21
N ILE A 13 -23.84 57.89 -30.53
CA ILE A 13 -24.90 56.89 -30.45
C ILE A 13 -26.05 57.55 -29.68
N SER A 14 -26.83 58.36 -30.38
CA SER A 14 -27.99 59.05 -29.85
C SER A 14 -29.16 58.08 -29.90
N ASN A 15 -29.65 57.69 -28.72
CA ASN A 15 -30.88 56.94 -28.49
C ASN A 15 -30.93 55.48 -28.97
N GLY A 16 -29.86 54.70 -28.75
CA GLY A 16 -29.96 53.23 -28.68
C GLY A 16 -30.40 52.49 -29.94
N GLN A 17 -30.47 53.15 -31.11
CA GLN A 17 -30.71 52.52 -32.40
C GLN A 17 -29.48 52.67 -33.30
N ILE A 18 -28.83 51.54 -33.59
CA ILE A 18 -27.69 51.47 -34.51
C ILE A 18 -28.24 51.50 -35.94
N ASN A 19 -27.73 52.40 -36.78
CA ASN A 19 -28.17 52.62 -38.17
C ASN A 19 -27.71 51.49 -39.11
N ASP A 20 -28.58 51.00 -40.02
CA ASP A 20 -28.30 49.83 -40.88
C ASP A 20 -27.09 50.02 -41.83
N ALA A 21 -26.81 51.26 -42.25
CA ALA A 21 -25.65 51.59 -43.07
C ALA A 21 -24.30 51.30 -42.37
N LEU A 22 -24.29 51.31 -41.03
CA LEU A 22 -23.10 50.97 -40.25
C LEU A 22 -22.86 49.45 -40.31
N TRP A 23 -23.92 48.64 -40.26
CA TRP A 23 -23.84 47.19 -40.40
C TRP A 23 -23.33 46.74 -41.78
N ASP A 24 -23.73 47.43 -42.85
CA ASP A 24 -23.22 47.17 -44.21
C ASP A 24 -21.71 47.43 -44.32
N HIS A 25 -21.21 48.46 -43.64
CA HIS A 25 -19.79 48.75 -43.63
C HIS A 25 -18.98 47.71 -42.84
N TRP A 26 -19.52 47.25 -41.71
CA TRP A 26 -18.95 46.13 -40.95
C TRP A 26 -18.88 44.86 -41.80
N MET A 27 -19.96 44.53 -42.49
CA MET A 27 -19.99 43.38 -43.39
C MET A 27 -18.99 43.51 -44.54
N ASN A 28 -18.80 44.70 -45.11
CA ASN A 28 -17.80 44.94 -46.15
C ASN A 28 -16.36 44.77 -45.61
N LEU A 29 -16.10 45.23 -44.39
CA LEU A 29 -14.79 45.09 -43.75
C LEU A 29 -14.49 43.63 -43.39
N ILE A 30 -15.47 42.92 -42.82
CA ILE A 30 -15.45 41.47 -42.56
C ILE A 30 -15.18 40.71 -43.86
N ASN A 31 -15.88 41.03 -44.95
CA ASN A 31 -15.70 40.40 -46.25
C ASN A 31 -14.29 40.54 -46.83
N LYS A 32 -13.57 41.61 -46.48
CA LYS A 32 -12.17 41.84 -46.92
C LYS A 32 -11.14 41.06 -46.11
N ILE A 33 -11.50 40.54 -44.94
CA ILE A 33 -10.61 39.79 -44.06
C ILE A 33 -10.63 38.29 -44.38
N TYR A 34 -11.75 37.76 -44.90
CA TYR A 34 -11.84 36.36 -45.29
C TYR A 34 -10.65 35.91 -46.15
N VAL A 35 -10.18 34.70 -45.88
CA VAL A 35 -9.09 34.12 -46.66
C VAL A 35 -9.58 33.90 -48.11
N PRO A 36 -8.91 34.51 -49.10
CA PRO A 36 -9.34 34.42 -50.49
C PRO A 36 -9.11 33.03 -51.07
N GLN A 37 -9.91 32.66 -52.08
CA GLN A 37 -9.69 31.45 -52.86
C GLN A 37 -8.37 31.54 -53.61
N GLN A 38 -7.52 30.53 -53.51
CA GLN A 38 -6.23 30.50 -54.23
C GLN A 38 -6.17 29.36 -55.24
N MET A 39 -6.12 29.74 -56.52
CA MET A 39 -5.95 28.80 -57.65
C MET A 39 -4.49 28.32 -57.78
N ILE A 40 -3.51 29.05 -57.20
CA ILE A 40 -2.08 28.71 -57.26
C ILE A 40 -1.79 27.36 -56.59
N ALA A 41 -2.56 27.02 -55.54
CA ALA A 41 -2.53 25.75 -54.83
C ALA A 41 -2.77 24.51 -55.72
N LEU A 42 -3.29 24.69 -56.95
CA LEU A 42 -3.45 23.63 -57.94
C LEU A 42 -2.14 23.27 -58.66
N THR A 43 -1.10 24.13 -58.59
CA THR A 43 0.16 23.97 -59.34
C THR A 43 1.40 23.84 -58.46
N ARG A 44 1.43 24.52 -57.30
CA ARG A 44 2.42 24.32 -56.22
C ARG A 44 1.81 24.67 -54.87
N PRO A 45 2.27 24.08 -53.76
CA PRO A 45 1.90 24.52 -52.41
C PRO A 45 2.21 26.01 -52.25
N CYS A 46 1.37 26.72 -51.50
CA CYS A 46 1.60 28.13 -51.27
C CYS A 46 2.60 28.34 -50.13
N ASP A 47 3.56 29.23 -50.32
CA ASP A 47 4.66 29.47 -49.37
C ASP A 47 4.45 30.74 -48.56
N GLU A 48 5.16 30.90 -47.44
CA GLU A 48 4.98 32.06 -46.54
C GLU A 48 5.20 33.41 -47.24
N LYS A 49 6.10 33.45 -48.23
CA LYS A 49 6.42 34.66 -49.02
C LYS A 49 5.24 35.12 -49.88
N ASP A 50 4.36 34.21 -50.28
CA ASP A 50 3.21 34.52 -51.13
C ASP A 50 2.15 35.37 -50.37
N TYR A 51 2.24 35.44 -49.03
CA TYR A 51 1.19 36.02 -48.16
C TYR A 51 1.66 37.11 -47.19
N GLU A 52 2.91 37.56 -47.30
CA GLU A 52 3.47 38.57 -46.41
C GLU A 52 2.65 39.88 -46.41
N ASN A 53 2.25 40.35 -47.60
CA ASN A 53 1.41 41.53 -47.75
C ASN A 53 -0.03 41.33 -47.23
N TYR A 54 -0.57 40.11 -47.36
CA TYR A 54 -1.91 39.77 -46.89
C TYR A 54 -1.97 39.74 -45.36
N ARG A 55 -0.96 39.17 -44.68
CA ARG A 55 -0.88 39.10 -43.21
C ARG A 55 -0.90 40.49 -42.57
N ASN A 56 -0.09 41.41 -43.10
CA ASN A 56 -0.03 42.79 -42.59
C ASN A 56 -1.37 43.52 -42.73
N LEU A 57 -2.13 43.23 -43.78
CA LEU A 57 -3.44 43.80 -44.04
C LEU A 57 -4.50 43.22 -43.08
N VAL A 58 -4.45 41.91 -42.85
CA VAL A 58 -5.30 41.21 -41.86
C VAL A 58 -5.02 41.72 -40.44
N ASP A 59 -3.76 41.87 -40.04
CA ASP A 59 -3.38 42.38 -38.72
C ASP A 59 -3.91 43.79 -38.46
N LYS A 60 -3.85 44.65 -39.48
CA LYS A 60 -4.42 46.00 -39.43
C LYS A 60 -5.94 45.95 -39.28
N TYR A 61 -6.62 45.10 -40.05
CA TYR A 61 -8.07 45.00 -39.97
C TYR A 61 -8.58 44.36 -38.66
N PHE A 62 -7.81 43.48 -38.02
CA PHE A 62 -8.13 43.00 -36.68
C PHE A 62 -8.05 44.12 -35.63
N ASP A 63 -7.03 44.99 -35.69
CA ASP A 63 -6.92 46.16 -34.79
C ASP A 63 -8.10 47.12 -34.98
N ASP A 64 -8.46 47.33 -36.25
CA ASP A 64 -9.59 48.15 -36.64
C ASP A 64 -10.89 47.58 -36.04
N ILE A 65 -11.20 46.29 -36.22
CA ILE A 65 -12.39 45.65 -35.61
C ILE A 65 -12.36 45.71 -34.08
N GLN A 66 -11.22 45.45 -33.46
CA GLN A 66 -11.10 45.45 -32.00
C GLN A 66 -11.33 46.85 -31.41
N SER A 67 -10.79 47.88 -32.07
CA SER A 67 -11.03 49.29 -31.70
C SER A 67 -12.52 49.64 -31.81
N LEU A 68 -13.17 49.14 -32.86
CA LEU A 68 -14.60 49.33 -33.09
C LEU A 68 -15.48 48.65 -32.04
N LEU A 69 -15.22 47.37 -31.72
CA LEU A 69 -15.94 46.65 -30.66
C LEU A 69 -15.78 47.33 -29.30
N THR A 70 -14.56 47.74 -28.96
CA THR A 70 -14.25 48.41 -27.67
C THR A 70 -15.03 49.72 -27.51
N ARG A 71 -15.31 50.44 -28.61
CA ARG A 71 -16.12 51.66 -28.60
C ARG A 71 -17.62 51.40 -28.52
N ILE A 72 -18.11 50.21 -28.87
CA ILE A 72 -19.53 49.86 -28.88
C ILE A 72 -19.97 49.14 -27.59
N LEU A 73 -19.12 48.27 -27.04
CA LEU A 73 -19.34 47.49 -25.80
C LEU A 73 -19.87 48.32 -24.60
N PRO A 74 -19.43 49.57 -24.36
CA PRO A 74 -19.93 50.40 -23.24
C PRO A 74 -21.37 50.92 -23.43
N TYR A 75 -21.87 50.96 -24.68
CA TYR A 75 -23.16 51.57 -25.03
C TYR A 75 -24.26 50.54 -25.29
N THR A 76 -23.91 49.25 -25.32
CA THR A 76 -24.87 48.15 -25.42
C THR A 76 -25.48 47.86 -24.04
N ASN A 77 -26.68 48.37 -23.78
CA ASN A 77 -27.48 47.96 -22.63
C ASN A 77 -27.90 46.48 -22.84
N LEU A 78 -27.23 45.56 -22.15
CA LEU A 78 -27.31 44.10 -22.35
C LEU A 78 -28.74 43.53 -22.22
N GLU A 79 -29.64 44.18 -21.49
CA GLU A 79 -31.04 43.76 -21.33
C GLU A 79 -31.96 44.07 -22.53
N GLN A 80 -31.64 45.08 -23.36
CA GLN A 80 -32.47 45.51 -24.49
C GLN A 80 -32.28 44.66 -25.76
N ILE A 81 -31.10 44.04 -25.91
CA ILE A 81 -30.75 43.17 -27.06
C ILE A 81 -31.47 41.83 -26.97
N MET A 82 -31.81 41.35 -25.77
CA MET A 82 -32.49 40.07 -25.56
C MET A 82 -34.02 40.15 -25.56
N THR A 83 -34.60 41.32 -25.31
CA THR A 83 -36.06 41.51 -25.14
C THR A 83 -36.76 41.96 -26.43
N THR A 84 -36.01 42.46 -27.42
CA THR A 84 -36.53 42.72 -28.76
C THR A 84 -36.06 41.62 -29.71
N LYS A 85 -36.92 41.18 -30.65
CA LYS A 85 -36.55 40.29 -31.75
C LYS A 85 -35.21 40.78 -32.31
N SER A 86 -34.12 40.08 -32.02
CA SER A 86 -32.77 40.43 -32.43
C SER A 86 -32.77 40.81 -33.90
N SER A 87 -32.28 42.00 -34.26
CA SER A 87 -32.03 42.32 -35.66
C SER A 87 -31.16 41.19 -36.24
N SER A 88 -31.65 40.53 -37.29
CA SER A 88 -30.94 39.44 -37.98
C SER A 88 -29.49 39.81 -38.29
N SER A 89 -29.21 41.10 -38.51
CA SER A 89 -27.91 41.69 -38.81
C SER A 89 -26.86 41.47 -37.71
N ILE A 90 -27.18 41.65 -36.41
CA ILE A 90 -26.19 41.49 -35.32
C ILE A 90 -25.78 40.03 -35.17
N LYS A 91 -26.74 39.11 -35.22
CA LYS A 91 -26.47 37.66 -35.23
C LYS A 91 -25.63 37.29 -36.44
N THR A 92 -25.97 37.81 -37.62
CA THR A 92 -25.22 37.56 -38.86
C THR A 92 -23.77 38.04 -38.77
N ILE A 93 -23.53 39.24 -38.25
CA ILE A 93 -22.18 39.80 -38.07
C ILE A 93 -21.39 38.99 -37.05
N GLY A 94 -22.00 38.63 -35.91
CA GLY A 94 -21.38 37.74 -34.93
C GLY A 94 -20.96 36.40 -35.54
N MET A 95 -21.81 35.79 -36.37
CA MET A 95 -21.49 34.54 -37.07
C MET A 95 -20.31 34.68 -38.04
N HIS A 96 -20.25 35.76 -38.83
CA HIS A 96 -19.13 36.00 -39.75
C HIS A 96 -17.81 36.27 -39.00
N LEU A 97 -17.86 37.03 -37.89
CA LEU A 97 -16.69 37.27 -37.05
C LEU A 97 -16.15 35.99 -36.43
N ILE A 98 -17.04 35.08 -35.98
CA ILE A 98 -16.65 33.76 -35.46
C ILE A 98 -15.95 32.93 -36.54
N LEU A 99 -16.44 32.95 -37.78
CA LEU A 99 -15.78 32.26 -38.90
C LEU A 99 -14.39 32.81 -39.17
N ILE A 100 -14.21 34.14 -39.15
CA ILE A 100 -12.91 34.78 -39.35
C ILE A 100 -11.95 34.44 -38.22
N ILE A 101 -12.42 34.46 -36.96
CA ILE A 101 -11.60 34.03 -35.82
C ILE A 101 -11.16 32.58 -36.04
N GLY A 102 -12.06 31.70 -36.49
CA GLY A 102 -11.72 30.31 -36.79
C GLY A 102 -10.70 30.12 -37.92
N GLU A 103 -10.77 30.93 -38.98
CA GLU A 103 -9.79 30.91 -40.09
C GLU A 103 -8.38 31.35 -39.63
N HIS A 104 -8.29 32.16 -38.56
CA HIS A 104 -7.03 32.76 -38.08
C HIS A 104 -6.58 32.32 -36.67
N SER A 105 -7.31 31.43 -35.98
CA SER A 105 -7.06 31.02 -34.60
C SER A 105 -5.89 30.04 -34.44
N VAL A 106 -5.54 29.31 -35.50
CA VAL A 106 -4.47 28.30 -35.50
C VAL A 106 -3.39 28.73 -36.49
N LYS A 107 -2.12 28.59 -36.10
CA LYS A 107 -0.98 28.92 -36.96
C LYS A 107 -1.11 28.21 -38.31
N ASN A 108 -1.15 28.99 -39.37
CA ASN A 108 -1.25 28.54 -40.76
C ASN A 108 -0.46 29.49 -41.68
N VAL A 109 -0.50 29.24 -42.97
CA VAL A 109 0.22 30.04 -43.97
C VAL A 109 -0.32 31.49 -44.06
N TRP A 110 -1.50 31.76 -43.51
CA TRP A 110 -2.26 33.00 -43.66
C TRP A 110 -2.16 33.94 -42.46
N ASN A 111 -1.52 33.52 -41.36
CA ASN A 111 -1.44 34.29 -40.12
C ASN A 111 -0.04 34.23 -39.50
N ASN A 112 0.16 35.08 -38.49
CA ASN A 112 1.36 35.09 -37.66
C ASN A 112 0.94 34.98 -36.16
N PRO A 113 1.88 34.77 -35.22
CA PRO A 113 1.57 34.68 -33.79
C PRO A 113 0.82 35.90 -33.22
N ILE A 114 1.04 37.08 -33.80
CA ILE A 114 0.37 38.33 -33.41
C ILE A 114 -1.10 38.30 -33.84
N THR A 115 -1.39 37.91 -35.09
CA THR A 115 -2.74 37.72 -35.61
C THR A 115 -3.54 36.73 -34.76
N ILE A 116 -2.91 35.63 -34.33
CA ILE A 116 -3.54 34.62 -33.48
C ILE A 116 -3.94 35.22 -32.13
N THR A 117 -3.05 35.99 -31.50
CA THR A 117 -3.34 36.66 -30.22
C THR A 117 -4.48 37.66 -30.37
N LYS A 118 -4.52 38.41 -31.47
CA LYS A 118 -5.62 39.33 -31.79
C LYS A 118 -6.94 38.60 -32.00
N ALA A 119 -6.95 37.49 -32.75
CA ALA A 119 -8.14 36.67 -32.95
C ALA A 119 -8.68 36.08 -31.63
N ILE A 120 -7.79 35.64 -30.73
CA ILE A 120 -8.17 35.16 -29.39
C ILE A 120 -8.77 36.29 -28.55
N ASN A 121 -8.17 37.49 -28.52
CA ASN A 121 -8.73 38.64 -27.81
C ASN A 121 -10.11 39.03 -28.36
N LEU A 122 -10.27 39.01 -29.69
CA LEU A 122 -11.54 39.29 -30.36
C LEU A 122 -12.64 38.29 -29.95
N SER A 123 -12.28 37.02 -29.74
CA SER A 123 -13.22 36.00 -29.27
C SER A 123 -13.81 36.32 -27.90
N LEU A 124 -12.99 36.87 -26.98
CA LEU A 124 -13.44 37.29 -25.65
C LEU A 124 -14.38 38.49 -25.72
N ASP A 125 -14.13 39.42 -26.64
CA ASP A 125 -14.97 40.58 -26.85
C ASP A 125 -16.33 40.21 -27.47
N ILE A 126 -16.38 39.18 -28.33
CA ILE A 126 -17.63 38.60 -28.82
C ILE A 126 -18.41 37.91 -27.69
N CYS A 127 -17.74 37.16 -26.82
CA CYS A 127 -18.39 36.55 -25.64
C CYS A 127 -19.07 37.61 -24.77
N LYS A 128 -18.42 38.75 -24.53
CA LYS A 128 -19.02 39.91 -23.81
C LYS A 128 -20.23 40.48 -24.55
N LEU A 129 -20.18 40.60 -25.88
CA LEU A 129 -21.28 41.11 -26.70
C LEU A 129 -22.55 40.25 -26.56
N PHE A 130 -22.41 38.93 -26.48
CA PHE A 130 -23.54 38.00 -26.32
C PHE A 130 -23.92 37.74 -24.86
N ASN A 131 -23.27 38.40 -23.89
CA ASN A 131 -23.44 38.17 -22.44
C ASN A 131 -23.11 36.73 -21.99
N VAL A 132 -22.07 36.15 -22.57
CA VAL A 132 -21.67 34.77 -22.34
C VAL A 132 -20.20 34.73 -21.91
N SER A 133 -19.82 33.77 -21.05
CA SER A 133 -18.44 33.65 -20.56
C SER A 133 -17.49 32.96 -21.54
N THR A 134 -18.00 32.03 -22.35
CA THR A 134 -17.21 31.24 -23.33
C THR A 134 -17.97 31.03 -24.64
N LEU A 135 -17.25 30.78 -25.75
CA LEU A 135 -17.89 30.43 -27.03
C LEU A 135 -18.70 29.13 -26.96
N SER A 136 -18.26 28.16 -26.14
CA SER A 136 -19.03 26.94 -25.86
C SER A 136 -20.43 27.27 -25.33
N GLN A 137 -20.51 28.12 -24.31
CA GLN A 137 -21.79 28.52 -23.70
C GLN A 137 -22.68 29.27 -24.71
N LEU A 138 -22.11 29.95 -25.70
CA LEU A 138 -22.85 30.62 -26.77
C LEU A 138 -23.51 29.59 -27.71
N PHE A 139 -22.75 28.57 -28.11
CA PHE A 139 -23.24 27.50 -28.99
C PHE A 139 -24.25 26.58 -28.29
N THR A 140 -24.13 26.34 -26.98
CA THR A 140 -25.10 25.54 -26.23
C THR A 140 -26.42 26.27 -25.97
N THR A 141 -26.36 27.58 -25.74
CA THR A 141 -27.55 28.38 -25.39
C THR A 141 -28.38 28.74 -26.63
N ASN A 142 -27.75 28.85 -27.80
CA ASN A 142 -28.41 29.16 -29.08
C ASN A 142 -27.99 28.16 -30.17
N SER A 143 -28.60 26.97 -30.19
CA SER A 143 -28.28 25.90 -31.14
C SER A 143 -28.32 26.33 -32.61
N ASP A 144 -29.25 27.23 -32.96
CA ASP A 144 -29.40 27.73 -34.34
C ASP A 144 -28.16 28.48 -34.83
N ILE A 145 -27.40 29.14 -33.94
CA ILE A 145 -26.20 29.91 -34.34
C ILE A 145 -25.12 28.97 -34.85
N PHE A 146 -24.90 27.84 -34.17
CA PHE A 146 -23.88 26.87 -34.58
C PHE A 146 -24.23 26.20 -35.91
N ASP A 147 -25.48 25.76 -36.09
CA ASP A 147 -25.92 25.19 -37.37
C ASP A 147 -25.85 26.20 -38.51
N ASN A 148 -26.22 27.45 -38.28
CA ASN A 148 -26.12 28.50 -39.30
C ASN A 148 -24.66 28.82 -39.67
N ILE A 149 -23.74 28.83 -38.71
CA ILE A 149 -22.29 28.98 -38.98
C ILE A 149 -21.79 27.82 -39.84
N LEU A 150 -22.19 26.57 -39.53
CA LEU A 150 -21.84 25.41 -40.34
C LEU A 150 -22.42 25.51 -41.76
N LEU A 151 -23.67 25.96 -41.90
CA LEU A 151 -24.31 26.19 -43.20
C LEU A 151 -23.60 27.28 -44.01
N MET A 152 -23.12 28.34 -43.37
CA MET A 152 -22.33 29.39 -44.02
C MET A 152 -20.94 28.91 -44.45
N LEU A 153 -20.33 28.01 -43.69
CA LEU A 153 -19.03 27.42 -44.02
C LEU A 153 -19.13 26.33 -45.09
N ARG A 154 -20.27 25.63 -45.16
CA ARG A 154 -20.52 24.46 -46.03
C ARG A 154 -20.14 24.67 -47.51
N PRO A 155 -20.43 25.80 -48.19
CA PRO A 155 -20.05 25.99 -49.58
C PRO A 155 -18.53 25.91 -49.82
N LYS A 156 -17.73 26.31 -48.81
CA LYS A 156 -16.26 26.19 -48.84
C LYS A 156 -15.76 24.79 -48.47
N LEU A 157 -16.63 23.87 -48.03
CA LEU A 157 -16.29 22.52 -47.56
C LEU A 157 -16.90 21.39 -48.42
N LEU A 158 -17.52 21.72 -49.56
CA LEU A 158 -18.04 20.72 -50.51
C LEU A 158 -16.90 19.97 -51.19
N LYS A 159 -17.13 18.68 -51.51
CA LYS A 159 -16.14 17.72 -52.05
C LYS A 159 -15.24 18.28 -53.15
N ASP A 160 -15.77 19.10 -54.05
CA ASP A 160 -15.05 19.62 -55.22
C ASP A 160 -14.33 20.95 -54.98
N ILE A 161 -14.65 21.66 -53.88
CA ILE A 161 -14.31 23.08 -53.69
C ILE A 161 -13.33 23.28 -52.54
N TRP A 162 -13.41 22.45 -51.50
CA TRP A 162 -12.70 22.67 -50.24
C TRP A 162 -11.17 22.71 -50.36
N LYS A 163 -10.61 22.03 -51.37
CA LYS A 163 -9.18 22.06 -51.72
C LYS A 163 -8.68 23.47 -52.05
N THR A 164 -9.57 24.34 -52.51
CA THR A 164 -9.25 25.75 -52.83
C THR A 164 -9.38 26.69 -51.62
N TYR A 165 -9.85 26.17 -50.47
CA TYR A 165 -10.02 26.90 -49.21
C TYR A 165 -9.38 26.16 -48.00
N PRO A 166 -8.04 26.05 -47.92
CA PRO A 166 -7.38 25.36 -46.80
C PRO A 166 -7.73 25.90 -45.41
N SER A 167 -7.95 27.22 -45.30
CA SER A 167 -8.34 27.85 -44.03
C SER A 167 -9.75 27.49 -43.57
N ALA A 168 -10.64 27.12 -44.51
CA ALA A 168 -11.99 26.66 -44.15
C ALA A 168 -11.94 25.31 -43.42
N VAL A 169 -11.01 24.43 -43.79
CA VAL A 169 -10.77 23.14 -43.13
C VAL A 169 -10.26 23.35 -41.70
N LEU A 170 -9.32 24.28 -41.51
CA LEU A 170 -8.82 24.66 -40.17
C LEU A 170 -9.89 25.34 -39.32
N CYS A 171 -10.71 26.20 -39.92
CA CYS A 171 -11.85 26.83 -39.26
C CYS A 171 -12.87 25.78 -38.80
N TYR A 172 -13.16 24.78 -39.63
CA TYR A 172 -14.02 23.66 -39.26
C TYR A 172 -13.46 22.86 -38.09
N LYS A 173 -12.16 22.53 -38.11
CA LYS A 173 -11.47 21.91 -36.96
C LYS A 173 -11.63 22.76 -35.70
N TRP A 174 -11.34 24.06 -35.79
CA TRP A 174 -11.44 24.97 -34.65
C TRP A 174 -12.86 25.03 -34.07
N LEU A 175 -13.89 25.16 -34.91
CA LEU A 175 -15.30 25.22 -34.51
C LEU A 175 -15.72 24.00 -33.69
N ILE A 176 -15.35 22.80 -34.14
CA ILE A 176 -15.68 21.56 -33.43
C ILE A 176 -15.04 21.51 -32.03
N HIS A 177 -13.82 22.03 -31.89
CA HIS A 177 -13.09 22.05 -30.62
C HIS A 177 -13.56 23.15 -29.64
N GLN A 178 -14.39 24.11 -30.08
CA GLN A 178 -14.92 25.15 -29.20
C GLN A 178 -16.12 24.69 -28.36
N ILE A 179 -16.77 23.58 -28.70
CA ILE A 179 -17.92 23.06 -27.96
C ILE A 179 -17.44 22.15 -26.82
N GLU A 180 -17.94 22.36 -25.61
CA GLU A 180 -17.66 21.48 -24.46
C GLU A 180 -18.46 20.17 -24.54
N ILE A 181 -17.88 19.08 -24.01
CA ILE A 181 -18.50 17.75 -24.00
C ILE A 181 -19.72 17.77 -23.07
N PRO A 182 -20.92 17.27 -23.48
CA PRO A 182 -21.28 16.55 -24.72
C PRO A 182 -22.14 17.37 -25.72
N GLY A 183 -21.79 18.63 -26.02
CA GLY A 183 -22.67 19.54 -26.79
C GLY A 183 -22.83 19.26 -28.29
N LEU A 184 -21.83 18.68 -28.96
CA LEU A 184 -21.81 18.49 -30.42
C LEU A 184 -22.84 17.48 -30.94
N GLN A 185 -23.40 16.66 -30.05
CA GLN A 185 -24.27 15.55 -30.39
C GLN A 185 -25.51 15.97 -31.20
N LYS A 186 -26.14 17.09 -30.85
CA LYS A 186 -27.35 17.60 -31.52
C LYS A 186 -27.13 18.00 -32.98
N HIS A 187 -25.87 18.19 -33.38
CA HIS A 187 -25.48 18.70 -34.70
C HIS A 187 -24.78 17.64 -35.57
N LEU A 188 -24.80 16.37 -35.12
CA LEU A 188 -24.04 15.29 -35.74
C LEU A 188 -24.26 15.15 -37.25
N PHE A 189 -25.52 15.26 -37.70
CA PHE A 189 -25.89 15.15 -39.11
C PHE A 189 -25.20 16.18 -40.01
N ASN A 190 -24.90 17.36 -39.46
CA ASN A 190 -24.23 18.44 -40.20
C ASN A 190 -22.70 18.34 -40.11
N VAL A 191 -22.19 17.79 -39.01
CA VAL A 191 -20.76 17.75 -38.73
C VAL A 191 -20.11 16.51 -39.37
N LEU A 192 -20.62 15.29 -39.15
CA LEU A 192 -19.94 14.05 -39.54
C LEU A 192 -19.67 13.90 -41.06
N PRO A 193 -20.61 14.18 -41.98
CA PRO A 193 -20.36 14.04 -43.41
C PRO A 193 -19.21 14.92 -43.90
N THR A 194 -19.06 16.11 -43.32
CA THR A 194 -17.99 17.05 -43.66
C THR A 194 -16.63 16.51 -43.26
N ALA A 195 -16.51 15.91 -42.06
CA ALA A 195 -15.27 15.26 -41.63
C ALA A 195 -14.90 14.08 -42.54
N LEU A 196 -15.87 13.27 -42.96
CA LEU A 196 -15.65 12.15 -43.89
C LEU A 196 -15.28 12.60 -45.31
N ILE A 197 -15.75 13.77 -45.76
CA ILE A 197 -15.33 14.35 -47.05
C ILE A 197 -13.87 14.81 -47.00
N ILE A 198 -13.45 15.45 -45.90
CA ILE A 198 -12.06 15.89 -45.72
C ILE A 198 -11.12 14.67 -45.56
N TYR A 199 -11.63 13.58 -44.98
CA TYR A 199 -10.93 12.30 -44.87
C TYR A 199 -10.61 11.66 -46.22
N ASP A 200 -11.50 11.77 -47.21
CA ASP A 200 -11.32 11.24 -48.58
C ASP A 200 -10.33 12.06 -49.44
N ASP A 201 -9.54 12.96 -48.82
CA ASP A 201 -8.55 13.73 -49.57
C ASP A 201 -7.33 12.90 -49.96
N PHE A 202 -6.57 13.36 -50.95
CA PHE A 202 -5.25 12.83 -51.27
C PHE A 202 -4.13 13.51 -50.47
N VAL A 203 -4.39 14.67 -49.85
CA VAL A 203 -3.40 15.42 -49.06
C VAL A 203 -3.31 14.85 -47.63
N PRO A 204 -2.12 14.38 -47.19
CA PRO A 204 -1.92 13.79 -45.86
C PRO A 204 -2.36 14.66 -44.68
N GLU A 205 -2.04 15.94 -44.71
CA GLU A 205 -2.33 16.88 -43.62
C GLU A 205 -3.84 17.03 -43.38
N ASN A 206 -4.63 17.00 -44.45
CA ASN A 206 -6.08 17.10 -44.36
C ASN A 206 -6.71 15.82 -43.81
N ARG A 207 -6.17 14.64 -44.17
CA ARG A 207 -6.59 13.36 -43.57
C ARG A 207 -6.38 13.34 -42.06
N VAL A 208 -5.24 13.85 -41.57
CA VAL A 208 -4.96 13.95 -40.13
C VAL A 208 -5.96 14.88 -39.44
N ILE A 209 -6.23 16.05 -40.02
CA ILE A 209 -7.25 16.98 -39.50
C ILE A 209 -8.63 16.30 -39.44
N ALA A 210 -9.00 15.53 -40.47
CA ALA A 210 -10.25 14.79 -40.48
C ALA A 210 -10.30 13.73 -39.36
N LEU A 211 -9.23 12.98 -39.14
CA LEU A 211 -9.14 12.00 -38.05
C LEU A 211 -9.29 12.66 -36.67
N GLU A 212 -8.66 13.81 -36.44
CA GLU A 212 -8.81 14.58 -35.20
C GLU A 212 -10.25 15.08 -35.00
N CYS A 213 -10.90 15.56 -36.07
CA CYS A 213 -12.31 15.94 -36.03
C CYS A 213 -13.21 14.74 -35.72
N ILE A 214 -12.95 13.57 -36.32
CA ILE A 214 -13.70 12.34 -36.05
C ILE A 214 -13.49 11.90 -34.59
N ASP A 215 -12.27 11.91 -34.06
CA ASP A 215 -12.00 11.60 -32.65
C ASP A 215 -12.78 12.53 -31.71
N GLN A 216 -12.78 13.83 -32.01
CA GLN A 216 -13.52 14.81 -31.21
C GLN A 216 -15.04 14.57 -31.29
N ILE A 217 -15.59 14.27 -32.47
CA ILE A 217 -17.01 13.90 -32.60
C ILE A 217 -17.34 12.66 -31.75
N LEU A 218 -16.48 11.62 -31.80
CA LEU A 218 -16.66 10.39 -31.04
C LEU A 218 -16.60 10.60 -29.51
N ARG A 219 -15.81 11.56 -29.03
CA ARG A 219 -15.75 11.93 -27.60
C ARG A 219 -17.05 12.56 -27.09
N HIS A 220 -17.76 13.29 -27.93
CA HIS A 220 -19.04 13.91 -27.58
C HIS A 220 -20.23 12.93 -27.66
N SER A 221 -20.04 11.76 -28.28
CA SER A 221 -21.11 10.78 -28.57
C SER A 221 -21.13 9.56 -27.64
N SER A 222 -20.25 9.48 -26.63
CA SER A 222 -19.92 8.23 -25.93
C SER A 222 -20.98 7.64 -24.99
N MET A 223 -22.26 8.04 -25.05
CA MET A 223 -23.32 7.50 -24.18
C MET A 223 -24.73 7.37 -24.78
N GLN A 224 -24.94 7.39 -26.10
CA GLN A 224 -26.31 7.31 -26.65
C GLN A 224 -26.56 6.20 -27.67
N ARG A 225 -27.61 5.40 -27.40
CA ARG A 225 -28.11 4.30 -28.24
C ARG A 225 -28.38 4.72 -29.68
N GLU A 226 -28.79 5.97 -29.93
CA GLU A 226 -29.03 6.50 -31.28
C GLU A 226 -27.81 6.40 -32.23
N PHE A 227 -26.58 6.49 -31.72
CA PHE A 227 -25.37 6.40 -32.53
C PHE A 227 -25.12 4.95 -33.03
N ILE A 228 -25.56 3.98 -32.23
CA ILE A 228 -25.53 2.55 -32.51
C ILE A 228 -26.73 2.19 -33.42
N ASP A 229 -27.94 2.62 -33.04
CA ASP A 229 -29.21 2.28 -33.71
C ASP A 229 -29.28 2.84 -35.15
N ASN A 230 -28.66 4.00 -35.41
CA ASN A 230 -28.61 4.60 -36.76
C ASN A 230 -27.46 4.08 -37.64
N GLY A 231 -26.59 3.18 -37.13
CA GLY A 231 -25.52 2.54 -37.91
C GLY A 231 -24.30 3.42 -38.25
N TYR A 232 -24.23 4.66 -37.76
CA TYR A 232 -23.12 5.57 -38.07
C TYR A 232 -21.75 5.03 -37.62
N LEU A 233 -21.68 4.31 -36.50
CA LEU A 233 -20.43 3.69 -36.04
C LEU A 233 -19.85 2.70 -37.05
N ASN A 234 -20.70 1.91 -37.71
CA ASN A 234 -20.25 0.96 -38.72
C ASN A 234 -19.73 1.70 -39.96
N VAL A 235 -20.38 2.78 -40.39
CA VAL A 235 -19.92 3.59 -41.53
C VAL A 235 -18.56 4.24 -41.24
N ILE A 236 -18.37 4.78 -40.04
CA ILE A 236 -17.08 5.36 -39.64
C ILE A 236 -16.02 4.26 -39.55
N TYR A 237 -16.36 3.10 -38.95
CA TYR A 237 -15.46 1.96 -38.88
C TYR A 237 -14.99 1.50 -40.27
N ASP A 238 -15.91 1.25 -41.20
CA ASP A 238 -15.60 0.76 -42.55
C ASP A 238 -14.78 1.78 -43.36
N ALA A 239 -14.95 3.08 -43.07
CA ALA A 239 -14.13 4.14 -43.67
C ALA A 239 -12.70 4.13 -43.12
N LEU A 240 -12.55 4.04 -41.79
CA LEU A 240 -11.26 4.08 -41.09
C LEU A 240 -10.44 2.79 -41.23
N GLU A 241 -11.10 1.64 -41.31
CA GLU A 241 -10.46 0.32 -41.44
C GLU A 241 -9.50 0.27 -42.65
N ARG A 242 -9.85 0.93 -43.76
CA ARG A 242 -9.02 0.98 -44.96
C ARG A 242 -7.64 1.59 -44.73
N LEU A 243 -7.54 2.60 -43.85
CA LEU A 243 -6.27 3.24 -43.51
C LEU A 243 -5.38 2.39 -42.61
N THR A 244 -5.90 1.33 -41.99
CA THR A 244 -5.08 0.46 -41.12
C THR A 244 -4.03 -0.33 -41.90
N HIS A 245 -4.20 -0.44 -43.22
CA HIS A 245 -3.21 -1.02 -44.12
C HIS A 245 -2.16 -0.02 -44.62
N GLU A 246 -2.37 1.29 -44.44
CA GLU A 246 -1.40 2.31 -44.82
C GLU A 246 -0.28 2.43 -43.77
N ARG A 247 0.98 2.47 -44.22
CA ARG A 247 2.18 2.53 -43.36
C ARG A 247 2.74 3.94 -43.24
N GLU A 248 1.90 4.91 -42.93
CA GLU A 248 2.30 6.30 -42.71
C GLU A 248 2.18 6.71 -41.24
N VAL A 249 3.29 7.14 -40.64
CA VAL A 249 3.42 7.50 -39.20
C VAL A 249 2.35 8.49 -38.74
N ARG A 250 2.01 9.45 -39.60
CA ARG A 250 1.11 10.57 -39.29
C ARG A 250 -0.32 10.12 -39.01
N TYR A 251 -0.76 8.97 -39.54
CA TYR A 251 -2.13 8.50 -39.37
C TYR A 251 -2.27 7.53 -38.19
N ILE A 252 -1.25 6.76 -37.87
CA ILE A 252 -1.33 5.62 -36.93
C ILE A 252 -1.92 6.05 -35.58
N ILE A 253 -1.35 7.05 -34.92
CA ILE A 253 -1.79 7.45 -33.58
C ILE A 253 -3.25 7.98 -33.59
N PRO A 254 -3.61 8.96 -34.46
CA PRO A 254 -5.00 9.43 -34.55
C PRO A 254 -6.01 8.33 -34.96
N LEU A 255 -5.62 7.46 -35.91
CA LEU A 255 -6.46 6.40 -36.46
C LEU A 255 -6.83 5.36 -35.40
N TYR A 256 -5.83 4.77 -34.73
CA TYR A 256 -6.09 3.75 -33.73
C TYR A 256 -6.78 4.31 -32.48
N GLY A 257 -6.59 5.60 -32.17
CA GLY A 257 -7.38 6.31 -31.17
C GLY A 257 -8.88 6.34 -31.51
N CYS A 258 -9.23 6.69 -32.75
CA CYS A 258 -10.60 6.65 -33.24
C CYS A 258 -11.19 5.24 -33.20
N ILE A 259 -10.47 4.26 -33.76
CA ILE A 259 -10.91 2.86 -33.85
C ILE A 259 -11.18 2.28 -32.46
N THR A 260 -10.32 2.53 -31.48
CA THR A 260 -10.51 2.03 -30.10
C THR A 260 -11.82 2.55 -29.50
N ARG A 261 -12.12 3.85 -29.68
CA ARG A 261 -13.38 4.44 -29.20
C ARG A 261 -14.60 3.84 -29.91
N ILE A 262 -14.51 3.61 -31.21
CA ILE A 262 -15.58 2.99 -32.00
C ILE A 262 -15.83 1.56 -31.52
N LEU A 263 -14.78 0.74 -31.43
CA LEU A 263 -14.87 -0.66 -31.01
C LEU A 263 -15.41 -0.81 -29.59
N THR A 264 -15.04 0.08 -28.66
CA THR A 264 -15.57 0.08 -27.29
C THR A 264 -17.10 0.28 -27.24
N ASN A 265 -17.67 0.98 -28.23
CA ASN A 265 -19.12 1.21 -28.32
C ASN A 265 -19.86 0.14 -29.15
N ILE A 266 -19.23 -0.41 -30.20
CA ILE A 266 -19.80 -1.50 -31.02
C ILE A 266 -19.83 -2.80 -30.21
N GLU A 267 -18.75 -3.10 -29.51
CA GLU A 267 -18.58 -4.30 -28.69
C GLU A 267 -19.10 -4.00 -27.26
N LEU A 268 -20.43 -3.82 -27.11
CA LEU A 268 -21.07 -3.68 -25.80
C LEU A 268 -20.64 -4.83 -24.88
N VAL A 269 -20.18 -4.48 -23.67
CA VAL A 269 -19.69 -5.42 -22.65
C VAL A 269 -20.80 -6.39 -22.25
N ASN A 270 -20.78 -7.60 -22.81
CA ASN A 270 -21.39 -8.73 -22.15
C ASN A 270 -20.35 -9.26 -21.16
N ASP A 271 -20.65 -9.20 -19.86
CA ASP A 271 -19.80 -9.68 -18.74
C ASP A 271 -19.49 -11.19 -18.79
N THR A 272 -19.94 -11.89 -19.83
CA THR A 272 -19.56 -13.26 -20.15
C THR A 272 -18.27 -13.28 -20.95
N ILE A 273 -17.23 -13.92 -20.42
CA ILE A 273 -15.96 -14.18 -21.11
C ILE A 273 -16.24 -15.05 -22.35
N ASN A 274 -16.58 -14.42 -23.49
CA ASN A 274 -16.71 -15.09 -24.77
C ASN A 274 -15.41 -14.92 -25.56
N PHE A 275 -14.74 -16.02 -25.85
CA PHE A 275 -13.51 -16.07 -26.66
C PHE A 275 -13.80 -16.05 -28.18
N GLU A 276 -14.96 -15.56 -28.60
CA GLU A 276 -15.32 -15.49 -30.02
C GLU A 276 -14.45 -14.46 -30.75
N TRP A 277 -14.33 -14.60 -32.08
CA TRP A 277 -13.55 -13.68 -32.91
C TRP A 277 -14.32 -12.37 -33.10
N SER A 278 -13.70 -11.22 -32.80
CA SER A 278 -14.35 -9.91 -32.89
C SER A 278 -13.68 -8.98 -33.91
N LYS A 279 -14.34 -7.86 -34.26
CA LYS A 279 -13.73 -6.82 -35.13
C LYS A 279 -12.42 -6.28 -34.54
N ARG A 280 -12.31 -6.24 -33.21
CA ARG A 280 -11.05 -5.91 -32.52
C ARG A 280 -9.93 -6.90 -32.82
N ASP A 281 -10.24 -8.19 -32.96
CA ASP A 281 -9.24 -9.21 -33.36
C ASP A 281 -8.73 -8.95 -34.79
N ASP A 282 -9.58 -8.52 -35.73
CA ASP A 282 -9.17 -8.19 -37.11
C ASP A 282 -8.21 -7.00 -37.17
N ILE A 283 -8.51 -5.95 -36.39
CA ILE A 283 -7.65 -4.76 -36.29
C ILE A 283 -6.33 -5.08 -35.62
N ILE A 284 -6.34 -5.87 -34.54
CA ILE A 284 -5.12 -6.31 -33.87
C ILE A 284 -4.29 -7.18 -34.80
N ALA A 285 -4.91 -8.10 -35.55
CA ALA A 285 -4.21 -8.93 -36.53
C ALA A 285 -3.47 -8.06 -37.57
N THR A 286 -4.16 -7.08 -38.15
CA THR A 286 -3.60 -6.15 -39.14
C THR A 286 -2.47 -5.30 -38.54
N LEU A 287 -2.64 -4.80 -37.31
CA LEU A 287 -1.61 -4.04 -36.61
C LEU A 287 -0.37 -4.91 -36.34
N LEU A 288 -0.54 -6.14 -35.89
CA LEU A 288 0.57 -7.06 -35.64
C LEU A 288 1.30 -7.44 -36.92
N ASP A 289 0.58 -7.67 -38.02
CA ASP A 289 1.17 -7.92 -39.35
C ASP A 289 2.02 -6.74 -39.84
N ASN A 290 1.62 -5.52 -39.50
CA ASN A 290 2.40 -4.32 -39.80
C ASN A 290 3.60 -4.11 -38.88
N MET A 291 3.55 -4.63 -37.64
CA MET A 291 4.65 -4.52 -36.67
C MET A 291 5.72 -5.61 -36.87
N GLU A 292 5.35 -6.80 -37.31
CA GLU A 292 6.31 -7.88 -37.53
C GLU A 292 7.33 -7.50 -38.61
N LEU A 293 8.62 -7.59 -38.26
CA LEU A 293 9.76 -7.27 -39.12
C LEU A 293 9.84 -5.82 -39.61
N GLU A 294 9.07 -4.89 -39.04
CA GLU A 294 9.15 -3.47 -39.40
C GLU A 294 10.49 -2.88 -38.97
N GLN A 295 11.18 -2.14 -39.84
CA GLN A 295 12.51 -1.57 -39.55
C GLN A 295 12.50 -0.06 -39.33
N ASN A 296 11.44 0.64 -39.76
CA ASN A 296 11.33 2.08 -39.59
C ASN A 296 10.99 2.45 -38.13
N LEU A 297 11.91 3.15 -37.47
CA LEU A 297 11.80 3.50 -36.05
C LEU A 297 10.59 4.38 -35.72
N GLU A 298 10.25 5.32 -36.60
CA GLU A 298 9.08 6.19 -36.39
C GLU A 298 7.77 5.40 -36.48
N LEU A 299 7.71 4.39 -37.34
CA LEU A 299 6.57 3.46 -37.40
C LEU A 299 6.50 2.58 -36.16
N ARG A 300 7.64 2.01 -35.73
CA ARG A 300 7.73 1.22 -34.49
C ARG A 300 7.22 2.01 -33.28
N HIS A 301 7.65 3.26 -33.16
CA HIS A 301 7.22 4.17 -32.09
C HIS A 301 5.71 4.42 -32.14
N ALA A 302 5.17 4.73 -33.32
CA ALA A 302 3.74 5.00 -33.49
C ALA A 302 2.89 3.77 -33.14
N TYR A 303 3.26 2.57 -33.63
CA TYR A 303 2.56 1.33 -33.31
C TYR A 303 2.58 1.00 -31.81
N MET A 304 3.75 1.09 -31.16
CA MET A 304 3.88 0.81 -29.72
C MET A 304 3.12 1.81 -28.85
N THR A 305 2.97 3.06 -29.30
CA THR A 305 2.18 4.08 -28.62
C THR A 305 0.68 3.78 -28.70
N SER A 306 0.21 3.27 -29.84
CA SER A 306 -1.21 2.99 -30.08
C SER A 306 -1.68 1.65 -29.48
N LEU A 307 -0.80 0.66 -29.42
CA LEU A 307 -1.14 -0.71 -29.03
C LEU A 307 -1.84 -0.85 -27.65
N PRO A 308 -1.41 -0.20 -26.55
CA PRO A 308 -2.04 -0.35 -25.23
C PRO A 308 -3.54 -0.06 -25.20
N GLN A 309 -4.01 0.89 -26.00
CA GLN A 309 -5.42 1.28 -26.03
C GLN A 309 -6.31 0.18 -26.63
N LEU A 310 -5.78 -0.54 -27.63
CA LEU A 310 -6.46 -1.65 -28.30
C LEU A 310 -6.48 -2.94 -27.45
N LEU A 311 -5.51 -3.10 -26.54
CA LEU A 311 -5.40 -4.28 -25.68
C LEU A 311 -6.40 -4.32 -24.51
N THR A 312 -7.24 -3.30 -24.37
CA THR A 312 -8.38 -3.33 -23.45
C THR A 312 -9.34 -4.45 -23.88
N ASN A 313 -9.81 -5.30 -22.94
CA ASN A 313 -10.64 -6.52 -23.14
C ASN A 313 -9.90 -7.86 -23.38
N ILE A 314 -10.49 -8.95 -22.86
CA ILE A 314 -9.87 -10.29 -22.67
C ILE A 314 -9.66 -11.07 -23.99
N SER A 315 -10.38 -10.77 -25.07
CA SER A 315 -10.26 -11.48 -26.36
C SER A 315 -8.86 -11.39 -26.97
N CYS A 316 -8.14 -10.29 -26.70
CA CYS A 316 -6.78 -10.03 -27.20
C CYS A 316 -5.72 -11.02 -26.68
N ALA A 317 -6.04 -11.81 -25.64
CA ALA A 317 -5.14 -12.80 -25.07
C ALA A 317 -4.75 -13.93 -26.06
N LYS A 318 -5.49 -14.10 -27.15
CA LYS A 318 -5.16 -15.02 -28.25
C LYS A 318 -3.83 -14.64 -28.93
N TRP A 319 -3.47 -13.35 -28.92
CA TRP A 319 -2.31 -12.80 -29.63
C TRP A 319 -1.04 -12.75 -28.78
N CYS A 320 -1.07 -13.28 -27.56
CA CYS A 320 0.02 -13.16 -26.58
C CYS A 320 1.38 -13.64 -27.13
N GLU A 321 1.41 -14.76 -27.87
CA GLU A 321 2.64 -15.27 -28.50
C GLU A 321 3.27 -14.24 -29.47
N ARG A 322 2.49 -13.76 -30.44
CA ARG A 322 2.97 -12.78 -31.43
C ARG A 322 3.40 -11.47 -30.75
N LEU A 323 2.61 -10.98 -29.80
CA LEU A 323 2.93 -9.79 -29.01
C LEU A 323 4.26 -9.92 -28.27
N THR A 324 4.47 -11.05 -27.58
CA THR A 324 5.70 -11.29 -26.82
C THR A 324 6.93 -11.35 -27.73
N ARG A 325 6.79 -11.90 -28.94
CA ARG A 325 7.85 -11.94 -29.95
C ARG A 325 8.21 -10.56 -30.49
N ILE A 326 7.22 -9.75 -30.86
CA ILE A 326 7.44 -8.38 -31.36
C ILE A 326 8.08 -7.51 -30.28
N LEU A 327 7.59 -7.58 -29.04
CA LEU A 327 8.17 -6.86 -27.91
C LEU A 327 9.63 -7.25 -27.68
N ALA A 328 9.95 -8.54 -27.74
CA ALA A 328 11.32 -9.01 -27.64
C ALA A 328 12.20 -8.48 -28.78
N GLU A 329 11.73 -8.56 -30.03
CA GLU A 329 12.46 -8.09 -31.22
C GLU A 329 12.75 -6.58 -31.16
N TYR A 330 11.76 -5.76 -30.76
CA TYR A 330 11.91 -4.31 -30.65
C TYR A 330 12.85 -3.91 -29.50
N CYS A 331 12.88 -4.69 -28.42
CA CYS A 331 13.84 -4.50 -27.34
C CYS A 331 15.26 -4.97 -27.72
N GLU A 332 15.41 -6.06 -28.48
CA GLU A 332 16.74 -6.53 -28.92
C GLU A 332 17.37 -5.59 -29.98
N HIS A 333 16.58 -5.03 -30.88
CA HIS A 333 17.05 -4.13 -31.94
C HIS A 333 16.72 -2.66 -31.64
N HIS A 334 17.07 -2.21 -30.44
CA HIS A 334 16.81 -0.85 -30.00
C HIS A 334 17.92 0.10 -30.50
N THR A 335 17.57 1.00 -31.43
CA THR A 335 18.50 2.06 -31.90
C THR A 335 18.06 3.45 -31.47
N ASP A 336 16.81 3.62 -31.02
CA ASP A 336 16.24 4.87 -30.54
C ASP A 336 15.66 4.72 -29.12
N LEU A 337 16.08 5.61 -28.22
CA LEU A 337 15.69 5.60 -26.80
C LEU A 337 14.22 5.95 -26.60
N ARG A 338 13.68 6.85 -27.43
CA ARG A 338 12.28 7.26 -27.36
C ARG A 338 11.36 6.07 -27.65
N THR A 339 11.70 5.29 -28.69
CA THR A 339 10.97 4.07 -29.07
C THR A 339 11.12 2.96 -28.02
N LEU A 340 12.32 2.79 -27.46
CA LEU A 340 12.58 1.79 -26.41
C LEU A 340 11.73 2.05 -25.17
N ARG A 341 11.68 3.31 -24.71
CA ARG A 341 10.87 3.70 -23.54
C ARG A 341 9.40 3.33 -23.69
N VAL A 342 8.80 3.66 -24.84
CA VAL A 342 7.40 3.32 -25.12
C VAL A 342 7.20 1.81 -25.22
N THR A 343 8.14 1.10 -25.86
CA THR A 343 8.10 -0.37 -25.97
C THR A 343 8.08 -1.04 -24.60
N LEU A 344 8.88 -0.56 -23.63
CA LEU A 344 8.88 -1.08 -22.27
C LEU A 344 7.60 -0.77 -21.50
N GLN A 345 7.02 0.43 -21.65
CA GLN A 345 5.72 0.78 -21.05
C GLN A 345 4.58 -0.09 -21.61
N THR A 346 4.61 -0.36 -22.92
CA THR A 346 3.68 -1.26 -23.57
C THR A 346 3.88 -2.70 -23.11
N ALA A 347 5.12 -3.14 -22.92
CA ALA A 347 5.42 -4.44 -22.33
C ALA A 347 4.87 -4.58 -20.89
N GLU A 348 5.03 -3.57 -20.04
CA GLU A 348 4.45 -3.53 -18.69
C GLU A 348 2.92 -3.69 -18.72
N THR A 349 2.26 -3.03 -19.67
CA THR A 349 0.81 -3.15 -19.89
C THR A 349 0.39 -4.55 -20.35
N VAL A 350 1.12 -5.14 -21.31
CA VAL A 350 0.90 -6.52 -21.76
C VAL A 350 1.09 -7.51 -20.59
N LEU A 351 2.13 -7.31 -19.78
CA LEU A 351 2.43 -8.17 -18.63
C LEU A 351 1.32 -8.17 -17.57
N THR A 352 0.73 -7.01 -17.32
CA THR A 352 -0.35 -6.85 -16.34
C THR A 352 -1.68 -7.42 -16.85
N LEU A 353 -2.04 -7.15 -18.11
CA LEU A 353 -3.30 -7.60 -18.70
C LEU A 353 -3.34 -9.11 -18.97
N PHE A 354 -2.24 -9.72 -19.41
CA PHE A 354 -2.23 -11.12 -19.90
C PHE A 354 -1.58 -12.14 -18.94
N HIS A 355 -1.55 -11.83 -17.63
CA HIS A 355 -0.87 -12.63 -16.60
C HIS A 355 -1.18 -14.14 -16.61
N ILE A 356 -2.36 -14.57 -17.09
CA ILE A 356 -2.77 -15.97 -17.17
C ILE A 356 -2.05 -16.76 -18.28
N ARG A 357 -1.76 -16.14 -19.43
CA ARG A 357 -1.17 -16.83 -20.60
C ARG A 357 0.32 -16.54 -20.82
N ILE A 358 0.84 -15.49 -20.20
CA ILE A 358 2.27 -15.15 -20.22
C ILE A 358 3.19 -16.33 -19.83
N PRO A 359 2.85 -17.23 -18.88
CA PRO A 359 3.71 -18.36 -18.54
C PRO A 359 4.11 -19.26 -19.72
N ALA A 360 3.28 -19.36 -20.77
CA ALA A 360 3.59 -20.17 -21.94
C ALA A 360 4.62 -19.52 -22.89
N HIS A 361 4.80 -18.19 -22.81
CA HIS A 361 5.59 -17.41 -23.79
C HIS A 361 6.65 -16.50 -23.14
N CYS A 362 6.86 -16.60 -21.82
CA CYS A 362 7.71 -15.66 -21.08
C CYS A 362 9.22 -15.86 -21.28
N THR A 363 9.68 -17.02 -21.76
CA THR A 363 11.11 -17.33 -21.96
C THR A 363 11.79 -16.35 -22.92
N ILE A 364 11.11 -16.01 -24.02
CA ILE A 364 11.61 -15.09 -25.05
C ILE A 364 11.77 -13.69 -24.45
N LEU A 365 10.74 -13.19 -23.75
CA LEU A 365 10.79 -11.88 -23.10
C LEU A 365 11.86 -11.79 -22.01
N TYR A 366 12.01 -12.82 -21.18
CA TYR A 366 13.09 -12.87 -20.21
C TYR A 366 14.46 -12.74 -20.87
N SER A 367 14.71 -13.51 -21.92
CA SER A 367 16.00 -13.48 -22.60
C SER A 367 16.30 -12.10 -23.20
N ALA A 368 15.30 -11.47 -23.84
CA ALA A 368 15.45 -10.15 -24.43
C ALA A 368 15.65 -9.05 -23.38
N PHE A 369 14.85 -9.04 -22.31
CA PHE A 369 14.96 -8.01 -21.26
C PHE A 369 16.26 -8.10 -20.46
N LEU A 370 16.77 -9.32 -20.23
CA LEU A 370 18.03 -9.50 -19.51
C LEU A 370 19.24 -9.12 -20.35
N LYS A 371 19.24 -9.45 -21.65
CA LYS A 371 20.26 -8.96 -22.58
C LYS A 371 20.23 -7.43 -22.67
N LEU A 372 19.03 -6.86 -22.85
CA LEU A 372 18.85 -5.41 -22.87
C LEU A 372 19.39 -4.76 -21.60
N HIS A 373 19.05 -5.30 -20.42
CA HIS A 373 19.53 -4.74 -19.15
C HIS A 373 21.06 -4.74 -19.06
N PHE A 374 21.71 -5.81 -19.54
CA PHE A 374 23.17 -5.87 -19.64
C PHE A 374 23.72 -4.77 -20.55
N ASP A 375 23.21 -4.67 -21.78
CA ASP A 375 23.66 -3.71 -22.78
C ASP A 375 23.52 -2.27 -22.27
N LEU A 376 22.41 -1.96 -21.58
CA LEU A 376 22.15 -0.63 -21.02
C LEU A 376 23.06 -0.27 -19.83
N MET A 377 23.50 -1.26 -19.05
CA MET A 377 24.35 -1.03 -17.87
C MET A 377 25.83 -0.80 -18.25
N GLU A 378 26.29 -1.31 -19.38
CA GLU A 378 27.66 -1.04 -19.88
C GLU A 378 27.80 0.36 -20.50
N THR A 379 26.69 1.01 -20.84
CA THR A 379 26.68 2.35 -21.42
C THR A 379 26.68 3.47 -20.35
N PRO A 380 27.72 4.34 -20.29
CA PRO A 380 27.95 5.26 -19.18
C PRO A 380 27.01 6.49 -19.11
N THR A 381 26.08 6.66 -20.04
CA THR A 381 25.19 7.83 -20.15
C THR A 381 23.75 7.44 -20.49
N PHE A 382 23.14 6.54 -19.71
CA PHE A 382 21.76 6.10 -19.94
C PHE A 382 20.72 6.82 -19.09
N ASP A 383 19.51 6.95 -19.63
CA ASP A 383 18.35 7.49 -18.93
C ASP A 383 17.88 6.50 -17.84
N GLU A 384 17.99 6.90 -16.57
CA GLU A 384 17.58 6.09 -15.41
C GLU A 384 16.12 5.64 -15.48
N GLU A 385 15.24 6.40 -16.15
CA GLU A 385 13.82 6.06 -16.24
C GLU A 385 13.58 4.81 -17.09
N ILE A 386 14.37 4.62 -18.16
CA ILE A 386 14.30 3.44 -19.04
C ILE A 386 14.74 2.19 -18.28
N ILE A 387 15.85 2.29 -17.54
CA ILE A 387 16.38 1.19 -16.72
C ILE A 387 15.33 0.79 -15.67
N ARG A 388 14.78 1.74 -14.91
CA ARG A 388 13.73 1.44 -13.92
C ARG A 388 12.50 0.78 -14.55
N CYS A 389 12.08 1.22 -15.73
CA CYS A 389 10.95 0.62 -16.44
C CYS A 389 11.24 -0.84 -16.84
N LEU A 390 12.45 -1.11 -17.34
CA LEU A 390 12.93 -2.44 -17.66
C LEU A 390 12.98 -3.35 -16.42
N GLU A 391 13.51 -2.84 -15.31
CA GLU A 391 13.57 -3.57 -14.04
C GLU A 391 12.19 -3.94 -13.51
N ARG A 392 11.21 -3.03 -13.62
CA ARG A 392 9.80 -3.35 -13.29
C ARG A 392 9.26 -4.47 -14.17
N CYS A 393 9.52 -4.43 -15.48
CA CYS A 393 9.07 -5.49 -16.39
C CYS A 393 9.68 -6.85 -16.03
N ILE A 394 10.98 -6.89 -15.73
CA ILE A 394 11.65 -8.13 -15.31
C ILE A 394 11.09 -8.62 -13.96
N HIS A 395 10.85 -7.71 -13.01
CA HIS A 395 10.25 -8.05 -11.72
C HIS A 395 8.83 -8.61 -11.87
N LEU A 396 8.00 -8.00 -12.72
CA LEU A 396 6.66 -8.49 -13.03
C LEU A 396 6.71 -9.89 -13.65
N LEU A 397 7.60 -10.12 -14.62
CA LEU A 397 7.82 -11.45 -15.20
C LEU A 397 8.21 -12.48 -14.14
N TYR A 398 9.08 -12.11 -13.20
CA TYR A 398 9.50 -12.97 -12.09
C TYR A 398 8.37 -13.32 -11.15
N LYS A 399 7.54 -12.35 -10.80
CA LYS A 399 6.35 -12.56 -9.99
C LYS A 399 5.35 -13.49 -10.68
N LEU A 400 5.17 -13.34 -11.99
CA LEU A 400 4.23 -14.16 -12.77
C LEU A 400 4.73 -15.59 -13.01
N THR A 401 6.04 -15.79 -13.18
CA THR A 401 6.63 -17.06 -13.63
C THR A 401 7.92 -17.41 -12.90
N PRO A 402 7.87 -17.68 -11.59
CA PRO A 402 9.06 -17.84 -10.76
C PRO A 402 9.89 -19.08 -11.12
N THR A 403 9.27 -20.16 -11.61
CA THR A 403 9.96 -21.41 -11.99
C THR A 403 10.83 -21.22 -13.24
N ILE A 404 10.31 -20.53 -14.26
CA ILE A 404 11.02 -20.22 -15.51
C ILE A 404 12.06 -19.14 -15.26
N GLY A 405 11.74 -18.11 -14.47
CA GLY A 405 12.71 -17.13 -14.00
C GLY A 405 13.89 -17.83 -13.32
N SER A 406 13.63 -18.78 -12.42
CA SER A 406 14.67 -19.54 -11.73
C SER A 406 15.52 -20.42 -12.65
N SER A 407 14.95 -21.01 -13.72
CA SER A 407 15.73 -21.82 -14.67
C SER A 407 16.63 -20.95 -15.55
N ILE A 408 16.15 -19.79 -15.99
CA ILE A 408 16.92 -18.83 -16.79
C ILE A 408 18.03 -18.18 -15.94
N ILE A 409 17.75 -17.86 -14.66
CA ILE A 409 18.73 -17.29 -13.73
C ILE A 409 19.85 -18.29 -13.37
N ARG A 410 19.58 -19.60 -13.44
CA ARG A 410 20.58 -20.65 -13.23
C ARG A 410 21.50 -20.88 -14.43
N ASP A 411 21.21 -20.28 -15.58
CA ASP A 411 22.15 -20.26 -16.71
C ASP A 411 23.36 -19.38 -16.32
N ASP A 412 24.55 -19.98 -16.34
CA ASP A 412 25.79 -19.33 -15.90
C ASP A 412 26.06 -18.00 -16.64
N ARG A 413 25.63 -17.87 -17.91
CA ARG A 413 25.78 -16.63 -18.68
C ARG A 413 24.94 -15.48 -18.11
N MET A 414 23.69 -15.77 -17.74
CA MET A 414 22.74 -14.78 -17.21
C MET A 414 22.99 -14.43 -15.74
N ARG A 415 23.57 -15.37 -14.98
CA ARG A 415 23.90 -15.18 -13.57
C ARG A 415 24.98 -14.12 -13.32
N THR A 416 25.97 -14.05 -14.21
CA THR A 416 27.01 -13.00 -14.20
C THR A 416 26.44 -11.61 -14.50
N ILE A 417 25.45 -11.53 -15.39
CA ILE A 417 24.78 -10.30 -15.80
C ILE A 417 23.97 -9.72 -14.63
N MET A 418 23.22 -10.55 -13.90
CA MET A 418 22.35 -10.08 -12.80
C MET A 418 23.07 -9.71 -11.51
N LYS A 419 24.19 -10.36 -11.18
CA LYS A 419 24.87 -10.22 -9.88
C LYS A 419 25.31 -8.79 -9.54
N ASN A 420 25.47 -7.94 -10.55
CA ASN A 420 26.02 -6.60 -10.38
C ASN A 420 25.00 -5.47 -10.54
N SER A 421 23.77 -5.74 -11.03
CA SER A 421 22.88 -4.67 -11.50
C SER A 421 21.37 -4.85 -11.25
N LEU A 422 20.85 -6.07 -11.04
CA LEU A 422 19.42 -6.30 -10.79
C LEU A 422 19.16 -6.76 -9.35
N HIS A 423 18.37 -6.01 -8.59
CA HIS A 423 17.82 -6.44 -7.29
C HIS A 423 16.69 -7.50 -7.45
N ILE A 424 16.87 -8.49 -8.33
CA ILE A 424 15.95 -9.62 -8.43
C ILE A 424 16.36 -10.60 -7.34
N VAL A 425 15.64 -10.55 -6.24
CA VAL A 425 15.87 -11.46 -5.13
C VAL A 425 15.30 -12.82 -5.50
N CYS A 426 16.16 -13.79 -5.79
CA CYS A 426 15.78 -15.19 -5.75
C CYS A 426 15.52 -15.59 -4.29
N PRO A 427 14.27 -15.88 -3.90
CA PRO A 427 13.94 -16.38 -2.56
C PRO A 427 14.60 -17.74 -2.25
N ASP A 428 15.16 -18.39 -3.28
CA ASP A 428 15.80 -19.70 -3.23
C ASP A 428 17.34 -19.64 -3.07
N ASP A 429 17.98 -18.46 -3.07
CA ASP A 429 19.45 -18.34 -3.11
C ASP A 429 20.13 -18.19 -1.74
N THR A 430 19.46 -18.53 -0.63
CA THR A 430 20.25 -18.87 0.56
C THR A 430 20.73 -20.31 0.42
N LYS A 431 22.03 -20.47 0.15
CA LYS A 431 22.79 -21.73 0.27
C LYS A 431 22.46 -22.50 1.57
N TYR A 432 21.95 -21.79 2.57
CA TYR A 432 21.63 -22.25 3.91
C TYR A 432 20.11 -22.36 4.18
N CYS A 433 19.30 -22.61 3.14
CA CYS A 433 17.86 -22.80 3.26
C CYS A 433 17.49 -24.25 3.61
N ILE A 434 16.53 -24.44 4.52
CA ILE A 434 15.93 -25.74 4.79
C ILE A 434 15.13 -26.17 3.57
N TRP A 435 15.18 -27.47 3.24
CA TRP A 435 14.40 -28.03 2.14
C TRP A 435 12.89 -27.69 2.30
N ARG A 436 12.15 -27.66 1.19
CA ARG A 436 10.73 -27.30 1.20
C ARG A 436 9.86 -28.33 0.52
N LEU A 437 8.71 -28.61 1.12
CA LEU A 437 7.61 -29.34 0.50
C LEU A 437 6.65 -28.36 -0.18
N PRO A 438 5.95 -28.79 -1.25
CA PRO A 438 4.86 -28.01 -1.82
C PRO A 438 3.82 -27.64 -0.76
N VAL A 439 3.24 -26.43 -0.86
CA VAL A 439 2.20 -25.84 0.03
C VAL A 439 2.68 -25.51 1.45
N TRP A 440 3.37 -26.42 2.13
CA TRP A 440 3.72 -26.28 3.55
C TRP A 440 5.13 -25.74 3.80
N GLY A 441 5.94 -25.65 2.75
CA GLY A 441 7.33 -25.22 2.89
C GLY A 441 8.14 -26.20 3.73
N SER A 442 8.97 -25.67 4.62
CA SER A 442 9.80 -26.38 5.59
C SER A 442 9.07 -26.74 6.88
N TYR A 443 7.80 -26.36 7.06
CA TYR A 443 7.05 -26.55 8.31
C TYR A 443 7.06 -28.01 8.81
N TRP A 444 6.77 -28.97 7.94
CA TRP A 444 6.78 -30.40 8.29
C TRP A 444 8.17 -30.91 8.69
N ILE A 445 9.23 -30.35 8.12
CA ILE A 445 10.61 -30.74 8.44
C ILE A 445 10.97 -30.25 9.84
N LEU A 446 10.52 -29.04 10.21
CA LEU A 446 10.69 -28.51 11.56
C LEU A 446 9.97 -29.40 12.58
N LEU A 447 8.73 -29.78 12.29
CA LEU A 447 7.94 -30.69 13.13
C LEU A 447 8.52 -32.11 13.21
N TRP A 448 9.12 -32.62 12.14
CA TRP A 448 9.77 -33.93 12.16
C TRP A 448 10.99 -33.91 13.08
N GLY A 449 11.81 -32.85 13.02
CA GLY A 449 12.99 -32.75 13.90
C GLY A 449 12.62 -32.74 15.39
N ASP A 450 11.65 -31.92 15.78
CA ASP A 450 11.08 -31.90 17.13
C ASP A 450 9.63 -31.41 17.07
N TYR A 451 8.68 -32.33 17.23
CA TYR A 451 7.26 -32.03 17.15
C TYR A 451 6.77 -31.09 18.26
N LYS A 452 7.36 -31.19 19.46
CA LYS A 452 6.94 -30.36 20.61
C LYS A 452 7.62 -29.00 20.57
N PHE A 453 8.87 -28.93 20.16
CA PHE A 453 9.67 -27.71 20.16
C PHE A 453 10.36 -27.50 18.81
N PRO A 454 9.62 -27.09 17.75
CA PRO A 454 10.14 -27.06 16.38
C PRO A 454 11.37 -26.17 16.18
N HIS A 455 11.56 -25.18 17.06
CA HIS A 455 12.73 -24.32 17.08
C HIS A 455 14.05 -25.07 17.34
N ASN A 456 14.02 -26.20 18.04
CA ASN A 456 15.21 -27.02 18.32
C ASN A 456 15.80 -27.62 17.04
N THR A 457 14.97 -27.91 16.04
CA THR A 457 15.39 -28.44 14.74
C THR A 457 16.38 -27.53 14.02
N ILE A 458 16.35 -26.22 14.28
CA ILE A 458 17.27 -25.26 13.68
C ILE A 458 18.72 -25.52 14.08
N GLN A 459 18.99 -26.00 15.29
CA GLN A 459 20.35 -26.30 15.74
C GLN A 459 21.03 -27.36 14.86
N TYR A 460 20.26 -28.35 14.38
CA TYR A 460 20.76 -29.36 13.43
C TYR A 460 21.17 -28.69 12.11
N TYR A 461 20.35 -27.81 11.56
CA TYR A 461 20.62 -27.12 10.30
C TYR A 461 21.76 -26.11 10.42
N MET A 462 21.90 -25.41 11.54
CA MET A 462 23.07 -24.56 11.81
C MET A 462 24.37 -25.35 11.71
N LYS A 463 24.43 -26.54 12.33
CA LYS A 463 25.60 -27.43 12.26
C LYS A 463 25.82 -27.96 10.84
N LYS A 464 24.75 -28.39 10.16
CA LYS A 464 24.80 -28.94 8.80
C LYS A 464 25.29 -27.92 7.78
N TYR A 465 24.79 -26.69 7.86
CA TYR A 465 25.07 -25.62 6.91
C TYR A 465 26.25 -24.74 7.32
N LYS A 466 26.76 -24.87 8.56
CA LYS A 466 27.82 -24.03 9.13
C LYS A 466 27.52 -22.54 9.00
N SER A 467 26.25 -22.17 9.26
CA SER A 467 25.76 -20.79 9.20
C SER A 467 24.89 -20.51 10.43
N LYS A 468 24.99 -19.30 10.97
CA LYS A 468 24.13 -18.79 12.04
C LYS A 468 22.85 -18.13 11.50
N ILE A 469 22.79 -17.86 10.19
CA ILE A 469 21.60 -17.36 9.48
C ILE A 469 21.04 -18.50 8.62
N ILE A 470 19.82 -18.94 8.93
CA ILE A 470 19.15 -20.06 8.27
C ILE A 470 17.88 -19.57 7.58
N GLY A 471 17.71 -19.92 6.31
CA GLY A 471 16.46 -19.67 5.58
C GLY A 471 15.49 -20.85 5.72
N CYS A 472 14.19 -20.60 5.77
CA CYS A 472 13.17 -21.63 5.64
C CYS A 472 11.88 -21.06 5.04
N TRP A 473 10.97 -21.94 4.63
CA TRP A 473 9.65 -21.55 4.16
C TRP A 473 8.59 -21.98 5.16
N LEU A 474 7.77 -21.05 5.65
CA LEU A 474 6.59 -21.37 6.46
C LEU A 474 5.37 -21.18 5.58
N GLY A 475 4.94 -22.26 4.94
CA GLY A 475 3.94 -22.17 3.87
C GLY A 475 4.48 -21.40 2.66
N PRO A 476 3.75 -20.39 2.14
CA PRO A 476 4.23 -19.55 1.05
C PRO A 476 5.18 -18.43 1.50
N ALA A 477 5.38 -18.24 2.81
CA ALA A 477 6.17 -17.14 3.34
C ALA A 477 7.64 -17.56 3.51
N TYR A 478 8.54 -16.79 2.90
CA TYR A 478 9.98 -16.95 3.11
C TYR A 478 10.39 -16.31 4.45
N THR A 479 11.09 -17.09 5.26
CA THR A 479 11.46 -16.74 6.63
C THR A 479 12.96 -16.90 6.83
N ILE A 480 13.59 -15.89 7.42
CA ILE A 480 15.00 -15.91 7.82
C ILE A 480 15.07 -16.02 9.33
N ILE A 481 15.82 -16.99 9.82
CA ILE A 481 16.01 -17.29 11.24
C ILE A 481 17.44 -16.91 11.64
N LEU A 482 17.54 -16.01 12.62
CA LEU A 482 18.79 -15.48 13.16
C LEU A 482 19.10 -16.17 14.48
N ASN A 483 20.29 -16.74 14.63
CA ASN A 483 20.59 -17.67 15.73
C ASN A 483 21.77 -17.24 16.63
N ASP A 484 22.37 -16.08 16.38
CA ASP A 484 23.50 -15.55 17.15
C ASP A 484 23.23 -14.12 17.65
N TYR A 485 23.98 -13.71 18.67
CA TYR A 485 23.80 -12.39 19.30
C TYR A 485 24.00 -11.22 18.33
N VAL A 486 24.95 -11.32 17.40
CA VAL A 486 25.31 -10.21 16.50
C VAL A 486 24.18 -9.95 15.52
N SER A 487 23.71 -10.99 14.81
CA SER A 487 22.64 -10.86 13.84
C SER A 487 21.30 -10.48 14.49
N VAL A 488 20.96 -11.09 15.64
CA VAL A 488 19.75 -10.77 16.40
C VAL A 488 19.75 -9.30 16.83
N LYS A 489 20.86 -8.81 17.38
CA LYS A 489 20.96 -7.42 17.82
C LYS A 489 20.91 -6.44 16.65
N GLU A 490 21.56 -6.75 15.54
CA GLU A 490 21.55 -5.90 14.34
C GLU A 490 20.12 -5.69 13.84
N VAL A 491 19.37 -6.78 13.63
CA VAL A 491 17.98 -6.71 13.15
C VAL A 491 17.08 -5.97 14.12
N LEU A 492 17.17 -6.26 15.42
CA LEU A 492 16.33 -5.58 16.43
C LEU A 492 16.66 -4.09 16.58
N SER A 493 17.84 -3.64 16.14
CA SER A 493 18.23 -2.22 16.21
C SER A 493 17.75 -1.39 15.01
N ARG A 494 17.36 -2.04 13.92
CA ARG A 494 17.10 -1.41 12.62
C ARG A 494 15.60 -1.25 12.36
N LYS A 495 15.21 -0.10 11.84
CA LYS A 495 13.79 0.26 11.60
C LYS A 495 13.17 -0.59 10.49
N GLU A 496 14.00 -1.00 9.54
CA GLU A 496 13.62 -1.77 8.36
C GLU A 496 13.02 -3.13 8.75
N PHE A 497 13.28 -3.63 9.96
CA PHE A 497 12.73 -4.89 10.47
C PHE A 497 11.66 -4.71 11.56
N ASP A 498 11.12 -3.50 11.76
CA ASP A 498 10.09 -3.24 12.78
C ASP A 498 8.68 -3.75 12.40
N GLY A 499 8.50 -4.31 11.21
CA GLY A 499 7.22 -4.82 10.72
C GLY A 499 6.71 -6.04 11.49
N ARG A 500 5.41 -6.30 11.41
CA ARG A 500 4.73 -7.44 12.05
C ARG A 500 3.81 -8.16 11.07
N LEU A 501 3.42 -9.37 11.45
CA LEU A 501 2.62 -10.28 10.62
C LEU A 501 1.11 -10.09 10.84
N HIS A 502 0.61 -8.88 10.62
CA HIS A 502 -0.79 -8.52 10.86
C HIS A 502 -1.78 -9.17 9.86
N GLU A 503 -1.28 -9.67 8.72
CA GLU A 503 -2.10 -10.34 7.71
C GLU A 503 -2.43 -11.80 8.02
N LEU A 504 -1.77 -12.40 9.02
CA LEU A 504 -1.99 -13.80 9.38
C LEU A 504 -3.42 -14.01 9.91
N TYR A 505 -4.03 -15.12 9.49
CA TYR A 505 -5.40 -15.46 9.85
C TYR A 505 -5.64 -15.50 11.38
N PRO A 506 -4.80 -16.16 12.21
CA PRO A 506 -4.99 -16.13 13.66
C PRO A 506 -4.89 -14.73 14.29
N ALA A 507 -4.05 -13.84 13.73
CA ALA A 507 -3.90 -12.48 14.23
C ALA A 507 -5.18 -11.65 14.01
N LYS A 508 -5.84 -11.79 12.85
CA LYS A 508 -7.14 -11.17 12.58
C LYS A 508 -8.28 -11.83 13.35
N ALA A 509 -8.29 -13.16 13.43
CA ALA A 509 -9.36 -13.91 14.07
C ALA A 509 -9.52 -13.57 15.57
N ARG A 510 -8.42 -13.34 16.30
CA ARG A 510 -8.48 -12.89 17.70
C ARG A 510 -8.97 -11.44 17.88
N ALA A 511 -8.97 -10.65 16.81
CA ALA A 511 -9.18 -9.20 16.82
C ALA A 511 -10.41 -8.80 16.01
N PHE A 512 -11.52 -9.51 16.18
CA PHE A 512 -12.81 -9.24 15.49
C PHE A 512 -12.71 -9.24 13.96
N GLY A 513 -11.73 -9.95 13.38
CA GLY A 513 -11.47 -9.96 11.93
C GLY A 513 -10.76 -8.71 11.40
N LYS A 514 -10.33 -7.80 12.28
CA LYS A 514 -9.75 -6.49 11.95
C LYS A 514 -8.28 -6.39 12.41
N LYS A 515 -7.57 -5.37 11.92
CA LYS A 515 -6.19 -5.04 12.36
C LYS A 515 -6.24 -4.18 13.62
N LEU A 516 -6.44 -4.79 14.79
CA LEU A 516 -6.60 -4.09 16.07
C LEU A 516 -5.53 -4.49 17.10
N GLY A 517 -5.34 -3.68 18.13
CA GLY A 517 -4.31 -3.85 19.16
C GLY A 517 -2.93 -3.33 18.74
N ILE A 518 -1.90 -3.72 19.49
CA ILE A 518 -0.50 -3.29 19.31
C ILE A 518 0.49 -4.44 19.15
N PHE A 519 0.11 -5.67 19.50
CA PHE A 519 1.03 -6.81 19.54
C PHE A 519 1.42 -7.28 18.14
N PHE A 520 0.43 -7.47 17.26
CA PHE A 520 0.62 -7.97 15.90
C PHE A 520 0.62 -6.90 14.80
N ASN A 521 0.38 -5.62 15.14
CA ASN A 521 0.27 -4.53 14.16
C ASN A 521 1.58 -3.74 13.98
N ASP A 522 1.64 -3.01 12.88
CA ASP A 522 2.70 -2.08 12.49
C ASP A 522 2.13 -0.81 11.82
N GLY A 523 2.99 0.07 11.30
CA GLY A 523 2.58 1.31 10.65
C GLY A 523 2.26 2.46 11.62
N TRP A 524 1.65 3.52 11.08
CA TRP A 524 1.34 4.75 11.82
C TRP A 524 0.37 4.52 12.98
N VAL A 525 -0.73 3.79 12.74
CA VAL A 525 -1.75 3.49 13.75
C VAL A 525 -1.13 2.77 14.95
N TRP A 526 -0.23 1.81 14.69
CA TRP A 526 0.51 1.15 15.76
C TRP A 526 1.40 2.12 16.56
N GLN A 527 2.10 3.06 15.89
CA GLN A 527 2.95 4.03 16.57
C GLN A 527 2.14 4.97 17.46
N GLU A 528 0.99 5.46 16.97
CA GLU A 528 0.06 6.29 17.71
C GLU A 528 -0.48 5.54 18.94
N GLN A 529 -1.06 4.37 18.72
CA GLN A 529 -1.69 3.57 19.77
C GLN A 529 -0.69 3.11 20.83
N ARG A 530 0.50 2.65 20.43
CA ARG A 530 1.56 2.27 21.38
C ARG A 530 2.07 3.46 22.18
N ARG A 531 2.25 4.63 21.55
CA ARG A 531 2.71 5.85 22.24
C ARG A 531 1.67 6.32 23.24
N PHE A 532 0.41 6.39 22.82
CA PHE A 532 -0.72 6.75 23.68
C PHE A 532 -0.82 5.80 24.88
N ALA A 533 -0.84 4.49 24.63
CA ALA A 533 -0.97 3.49 25.69
C ALA A 533 0.20 3.57 26.68
N LEU A 534 1.45 3.57 26.21
CA LEU A 534 2.62 3.65 27.09
C LEU A 534 2.70 4.96 27.86
N HIS A 535 2.30 6.09 27.26
CA HIS A 535 2.28 7.37 27.95
C HIS A 535 1.30 7.33 29.13
N ASN A 536 0.08 6.87 28.89
CA ASN A 536 -0.98 6.85 29.92
C ASN A 536 -0.79 5.74 30.96
N LEU A 537 -0.38 4.53 30.55
CA LEU A 537 -0.10 3.42 31.46
C LEU A 537 1.00 3.77 32.49
N ARG A 538 1.99 4.58 32.08
CA ARG A 538 3.06 5.06 32.98
C ARG A 538 2.55 5.90 34.14
N ASN A 539 1.43 6.62 33.97
CA ASN A 539 0.83 7.43 35.02
C ASN A 539 0.26 6.55 36.15
N PHE A 540 -0.09 5.30 35.83
CA PHE A 540 -0.61 4.31 36.78
C PHE A 540 0.45 3.29 37.23
N GLY A 541 1.74 3.57 37.01
CA GLY A 541 2.84 2.71 37.47
C GLY A 541 3.29 1.63 36.51
N PHE A 542 2.79 1.60 35.27
CA PHE A 542 3.32 0.67 34.26
C PHE A 542 4.72 1.10 33.80
N GLY A 543 5.74 0.42 34.30
CA GLY A 543 7.14 0.66 33.98
C GLY A 543 7.74 1.95 34.55
N ARG A 544 7.07 2.55 35.55
CA ARG A 544 7.59 3.61 36.41
C ARG A 544 7.28 3.28 37.86
N ARG A 545 8.13 3.78 38.77
CA ARG A 545 7.91 3.65 40.20
C ARG A 545 6.60 4.34 40.59
N HIS A 546 5.71 3.64 41.27
CA HIS A 546 4.41 4.17 41.68
C HIS A 546 4.02 3.57 43.03
N PHE A 547 3.78 4.44 44.02
CA PHE A 547 3.55 4.04 45.41
C PHE A 547 2.36 3.09 45.58
N GLN A 548 1.24 3.37 44.90
CA GLN A 548 0.06 2.51 44.96
C GLN A 548 0.35 1.08 44.47
N VAL A 549 1.12 0.94 43.38
CA VAL A 549 1.44 -0.37 42.78
C VAL A 549 2.39 -1.14 43.68
N GLU A 550 3.36 -0.47 44.32
CA GLU A 550 4.23 -1.10 45.32
C GLU A 550 3.44 -1.59 46.53
N ASN A 551 2.53 -0.79 47.09
CA ASN A 551 1.71 -1.20 48.22
C ASN A 551 0.77 -2.36 47.87
N GLU A 552 0.12 -2.32 46.71
CA GLU A 552 -0.74 -3.41 46.27
C GLU A 552 0.04 -4.70 46.07
N LEU A 553 1.27 -4.64 45.57
CA LEU A 553 2.13 -5.82 45.50
C LEU A 553 2.46 -6.34 46.89
N ILE A 554 2.80 -5.46 47.84
CA ILE A 554 3.05 -5.85 49.23
C ILE A 554 1.81 -6.53 49.85
N ASP A 555 0.62 -6.00 49.62
CA ASP A 555 -0.63 -6.59 50.09
C ASP A 555 -0.87 -7.99 49.48
N GLU A 556 -0.63 -8.14 48.17
CA GLU A 556 -0.69 -9.44 47.49
C GLU A 556 0.35 -10.44 48.03
N LEU A 557 1.57 -9.97 48.33
CA LEU A 557 2.62 -10.78 48.93
C LEU A 557 2.26 -11.21 50.36
N ASN A 558 1.67 -10.31 51.15
CA ASN A 558 1.16 -10.64 52.48
C ASN A 558 0.04 -11.68 52.41
N ILE A 559 -0.88 -11.55 51.44
CA ILE A 559 -1.92 -12.56 51.21
C ILE A 559 -1.30 -13.89 50.79
N LEU A 560 -0.30 -13.89 49.92
CA LEU A 560 0.42 -15.11 49.53
C LEU A 560 1.05 -15.79 50.76
N ILE A 561 1.79 -15.03 51.57
CA ILE A 561 2.45 -15.52 52.78
C ILE A 561 1.42 -16.07 53.77
N ASP A 562 0.35 -15.33 54.03
CA ASP A 562 -0.73 -15.75 54.91
C ASP A 562 -1.40 -17.04 54.41
N THR A 563 -1.67 -17.14 53.11
CA THR A 563 -2.28 -18.34 52.51
C THR A 563 -1.36 -19.56 52.66
N ILE A 564 -0.03 -19.38 52.56
CA ILE A 564 0.95 -20.48 52.72
C ILE A 564 1.15 -20.85 54.19
N LYS A 565 1.25 -19.87 55.10
CA LYS A 565 1.55 -20.10 56.54
C LYS A 565 0.32 -20.51 57.36
N ASN A 566 -0.76 -19.75 57.21
CA ASN A 566 -1.99 -19.93 57.99
C ASN A 566 -3.03 -20.81 57.28
N GLY A 567 -2.78 -21.13 56.01
CA GLY A 567 -3.60 -22.02 55.20
C GLY A 567 -4.75 -21.32 54.45
N PRO A 568 -5.57 -22.10 53.73
CA PRO A 568 -6.64 -21.59 52.90
C PRO A 568 -7.82 -21.05 53.73
N VAL A 569 -8.21 -19.80 53.50
CA VAL A 569 -9.40 -19.17 54.10
C VAL A 569 -10.65 -19.53 53.30
N ASN A 570 -10.53 -19.54 51.96
CA ASN A 570 -11.63 -19.85 51.06
C ASN A 570 -11.63 -21.32 50.65
N GLN A 571 -12.80 -21.93 50.43
CA GLN A 571 -12.91 -23.34 50.02
C GLN A 571 -12.13 -23.65 48.73
N ARG A 572 -12.06 -22.69 47.80
CA ARG A 572 -11.30 -22.82 46.54
C ARG A 572 -9.79 -22.67 46.71
N GLU A 573 -9.30 -22.05 47.78
CA GLU A 573 -7.86 -22.01 48.06
C GLU A 573 -7.32 -23.41 48.43
N LYS A 574 -8.20 -24.32 48.87
CA LYS A 574 -7.86 -25.75 49.08
C LYS A 574 -7.48 -26.48 47.78
N GLU A 575 -7.84 -25.94 46.61
CA GLU A 575 -7.46 -26.52 45.32
C GLU A 575 -6.00 -26.20 44.95
N VAL A 576 -5.41 -25.18 45.59
CA VAL A 576 -4.04 -24.72 45.31
C VAL A 576 -3.07 -24.94 46.48
N ILE A 577 -3.59 -25.24 47.67
CA ILE A 577 -2.80 -25.55 48.86
C ILE A 577 -3.37 -26.80 49.56
N ASN A 578 -2.48 -27.75 49.87
CA ASN A 578 -2.79 -28.95 50.61
C ASN A 578 -1.67 -29.23 51.64
N GLY A 579 -1.88 -28.79 52.89
CA GLY A 579 -0.85 -28.88 53.93
C GLY A 579 0.40 -28.07 53.57
N ASP A 580 1.55 -28.74 53.52
CA ASP A 580 2.84 -28.17 53.12
C ASP A 580 3.04 -28.11 51.59
N GLN A 581 2.04 -28.49 50.80
CA GLN A 581 2.12 -28.57 49.34
C GLN A 581 1.38 -27.40 48.70
N VAL A 582 2.05 -26.72 47.77
CA VAL A 582 1.51 -25.55 47.05
C VAL A 582 1.60 -25.77 45.54
N LEU A 583 0.52 -25.42 44.82
CA LEU A 583 0.39 -25.65 43.38
C LEU A 583 0.93 -24.46 42.56
N PHE A 584 2.03 -24.67 41.83
CA PHE A 584 2.62 -23.70 40.90
C PHE A 584 2.26 -24.02 39.45
N PRO A 585 2.07 -23.02 38.56
CA PRO A 585 2.10 -21.58 38.79
C PRO A 585 0.81 -20.99 39.41
N THR A 586 -0.22 -21.82 39.64
CA THR A 586 -1.59 -21.36 39.97
C THR A 586 -1.68 -20.46 41.20
N ILE A 587 -0.84 -20.68 42.22
CA ILE A 587 -0.79 -19.84 43.42
C ILE A 587 -0.35 -18.39 43.12
N LEU A 588 0.41 -18.17 42.03
CA LEU A 588 0.95 -16.87 41.64
C LEU A 588 0.00 -16.06 40.73
N PHE A 589 -1.07 -16.69 40.24
CA PHE A 589 -2.01 -16.07 39.31
C PHE A 589 -2.72 -14.83 39.88
N PRO A 590 -3.23 -14.83 41.14
CA PRO A 590 -3.86 -13.64 41.71
C PRO A 590 -2.94 -12.43 41.72
N ILE A 591 -1.68 -12.60 42.13
CA ILE A 591 -0.67 -11.53 42.16
C ILE A 591 -0.51 -10.93 40.76
N SER A 592 -0.15 -11.74 39.76
CA SER A 592 0.13 -11.23 38.42
C SER A 592 -1.10 -10.57 37.77
N ALA A 593 -2.29 -11.11 38.04
CA ALA A 593 -3.53 -10.58 37.51
C ALA A 593 -3.97 -9.28 38.19
N ASN A 594 -3.94 -9.19 39.52
CA ASN A 594 -4.27 -7.95 40.22
C ASN A 594 -3.29 -6.83 39.86
N MET A 595 -1.99 -7.11 39.80
CA MET A 595 -0.99 -6.11 39.45
C MET A 595 -1.24 -5.45 38.09
N ILE A 596 -1.58 -6.23 37.05
CA ILE A 596 -1.91 -5.63 35.74
C ILE A 596 -3.33 -5.07 35.74
N TRP A 597 -4.26 -5.66 36.50
CA TRP A 597 -5.64 -5.22 36.56
C TRP A 597 -5.76 -3.84 37.19
N THR A 598 -5.12 -3.56 38.33
CA THR A 598 -5.16 -2.23 38.94
C THR A 598 -4.64 -1.16 37.98
N ILE A 599 -3.57 -1.44 37.23
CA ILE A 599 -3.06 -0.50 36.21
C ILE A 599 -4.11 -0.23 35.12
N MET A 600 -4.89 -1.25 34.75
CA MET A 600 -5.92 -1.15 33.71
C MET A 600 -7.20 -0.49 34.19
N SER A 601 -7.74 -0.91 35.33
CA SER A 601 -9.07 -0.52 35.84
C SER A 601 -9.03 0.50 36.99
N GLY A 602 -7.86 0.72 37.61
CA GLY A 602 -7.73 1.47 38.85
C GLY A 602 -8.22 0.72 40.09
N GLU A 603 -8.67 -0.53 39.96
CA GLU A 603 -9.31 -1.31 41.01
C GLU A 603 -8.56 -2.63 41.25
N ARG A 604 -8.41 -3.00 42.52
CA ARG A 604 -7.88 -4.29 42.94
C ARG A 604 -9.04 -5.22 43.34
N LEU A 605 -8.94 -6.50 42.97
CA LEU A 605 -9.90 -7.52 43.40
C LEU A 605 -9.48 -8.16 44.73
N ASP A 606 -10.40 -8.22 45.68
CA ASP A 606 -10.16 -8.81 47.00
C ASP A 606 -9.87 -10.33 46.95
N ARG A 607 -9.30 -10.84 48.05
CA ARG A 607 -8.99 -12.27 48.23
C ARG A 607 -10.17 -13.20 47.95
N SER A 608 -11.39 -12.79 48.29
CA SER A 608 -12.63 -13.53 48.01
C SER A 608 -12.86 -13.76 46.51
N ASN A 609 -12.38 -12.85 45.66
CA ASN A 609 -12.55 -12.86 44.22
C ASN A 609 -11.30 -13.37 43.47
N HIS A 610 -10.27 -13.86 44.18
CA HIS A 610 -9.04 -14.40 43.55
C HIS A 610 -9.30 -15.55 42.57
N GLU A 611 -10.44 -16.24 42.68
CA GLU A 611 -10.82 -17.26 41.70
C GLU A 611 -11.03 -16.70 40.30
N LEU A 612 -11.61 -15.50 40.19
CA LEU A 612 -11.82 -14.85 38.89
C LEU A 612 -10.48 -14.53 38.22
N LEU A 613 -9.50 -14.08 39.02
CA LEU A 613 -8.13 -13.82 38.60
C LEU A 613 -7.41 -15.10 38.13
N ARG A 614 -7.60 -16.22 38.84
CA ARG A 614 -7.07 -17.52 38.43
C ARG A 614 -7.64 -17.95 37.09
N LYS A 615 -8.96 -17.84 36.89
CA LYS A 615 -9.61 -18.14 35.60
C LYS A 615 -9.07 -17.27 34.48
N LEU A 616 -8.88 -15.98 34.73
CA LEU A 616 -8.31 -15.05 33.76
C LEU A 616 -6.87 -15.45 33.36
N CYS A 617 -6.02 -15.82 34.31
CA CYS A 617 -4.68 -16.34 34.02
C CYS A 617 -4.71 -17.69 33.26
N HIS A 618 -5.65 -18.57 33.59
CA HIS A 618 -5.83 -19.81 32.82
C HIS A 618 -6.22 -19.52 31.38
N SER A 619 -7.12 -18.57 31.12
CA SER A 619 -7.47 -18.13 29.76
C SER A 619 -6.24 -17.61 29.00
N ALA A 620 -5.38 -16.81 29.66
CA ALA A 620 -4.12 -16.37 29.08
C ALA A 620 -3.15 -17.53 28.80
N CYS A 621 -3.04 -18.51 29.69
CA CYS A 621 -2.22 -19.70 29.48
C CYS A 621 -2.77 -20.56 28.32
N CYS A 622 -4.09 -20.71 28.20
CA CYS A 622 -4.74 -21.42 27.09
C CYS A 622 -4.48 -20.72 25.75
N PHE A 623 -4.55 -19.39 25.71
CA PHE A 623 -4.19 -18.60 24.53
C PHE A 623 -2.77 -18.93 24.06
N GLN A 624 -1.81 -18.94 24.99
CA GLN A 624 -0.41 -19.24 24.69
C GLN A 624 -0.18 -20.70 24.26
N LYS A 625 -0.88 -21.67 24.87
CA LYS A 625 -0.78 -23.11 24.56
C LYS A 625 -1.43 -23.48 23.22
N GLY A 626 -2.47 -22.75 22.83
CA GLY A 626 -3.19 -23.00 21.56
C GLY A 626 -2.40 -22.57 20.32
N GLY A 627 -1.35 -21.77 20.47
CA GLY A 627 -0.42 -21.42 19.40
C GLY A 627 0.88 -22.24 19.44
N ASP A 628 1.76 -21.99 18.46
CA ASP A 628 3.12 -22.52 18.41
C ASP A 628 4.09 -21.41 17.97
N THR A 629 5.36 -21.54 18.35
CA THR A 629 6.49 -20.72 17.93
C THR A 629 6.59 -20.49 16.41
N THR A 630 6.16 -21.44 15.57
CA THR A 630 6.17 -21.29 14.10
C THR A 630 4.96 -20.54 13.54
N GLY A 631 3.98 -20.19 14.40
CA GLY A 631 2.64 -19.73 13.99
C GLY A 631 1.65 -20.87 13.75
N GLY A 632 2.11 -22.13 13.71
CA GLY A 632 1.28 -23.32 13.56
C GLY A 632 0.63 -23.49 12.18
N ALA A 633 0.04 -24.65 11.96
CA ALA A 633 -0.55 -25.02 10.66
C ALA A 633 -1.67 -24.06 10.21
N VAL A 634 -2.41 -23.46 11.14
CA VAL A 634 -3.50 -22.51 10.83
C VAL A 634 -3.00 -21.18 10.27
N SER A 635 -1.79 -20.74 10.64
CA SER A 635 -1.17 -19.55 10.04
C SER A 635 -0.76 -19.78 8.59
N ILE A 636 -0.43 -21.03 8.23
CA ILE A 636 -0.06 -21.42 6.86
C ILE A 636 -1.30 -21.67 6.00
N THR A 637 -2.29 -22.38 6.55
CA THR A 637 -3.55 -22.72 5.86
C THR A 637 -4.75 -22.39 6.75
N GLY A 638 -5.37 -21.24 6.51
CA GLY A 638 -6.45 -20.70 7.36
C GLY A 638 -7.68 -21.62 7.51
N TRP A 639 -8.03 -22.42 6.50
CA TRP A 639 -9.16 -23.35 6.56
C TRP A 639 -8.98 -24.48 7.59
N LEU A 640 -7.76 -24.73 8.08
CA LEU A 640 -7.56 -25.69 9.16
C LEU A 640 -8.19 -25.25 10.50
N SER A 641 -8.58 -23.99 10.62
CA SER A 641 -9.32 -23.49 11.78
C SER A 641 -10.63 -24.24 12.04
N TYR A 642 -11.26 -24.81 11.00
CA TYR A 642 -12.48 -25.60 11.13
C TYR A 642 -12.29 -26.91 11.91
N PHE A 643 -11.05 -27.42 12.04
CA PHE A 643 -10.75 -28.63 12.84
C PHE A 643 -10.49 -28.33 14.32
N GLY A 644 -10.75 -27.10 14.78
CA GLY A 644 -10.73 -26.73 16.18
C GLY A 644 -9.41 -27.05 16.88
N ASN A 645 -9.44 -27.94 17.88
CA ASN A 645 -8.29 -28.24 18.74
C ASN A 645 -7.29 -29.23 18.15
N LEU A 646 -7.54 -29.81 16.97
CA LEU A 646 -6.50 -30.62 16.29
C LEU A 646 -5.23 -29.81 16.02
N PHE A 647 -5.38 -28.49 15.82
CA PHE A 647 -4.29 -27.54 15.60
C PHE A 647 -4.23 -26.44 16.68
N GLY A 648 -4.85 -26.65 17.85
CA GLY A 648 -4.84 -25.68 18.97
C GLY A 648 -5.67 -24.40 18.79
N PHE A 649 -6.29 -24.20 17.63
CA PHE A 649 -6.95 -22.93 17.29
C PHE A 649 -8.15 -22.58 18.18
N ARG A 650 -8.94 -23.58 18.60
CA ARG A 650 -10.08 -23.33 19.49
C ARG A 650 -9.62 -22.90 20.89
N ASP A 651 -8.56 -23.49 21.44
CA ASP A 651 -7.96 -23.04 22.71
C ASP A 651 -7.35 -21.64 22.59
N PHE A 652 -6.71 -21.33 21.44
CA PHE A 652 -6.20 -19.99 21.12
C PHE A 652 -7.33 -18.95 21.14
N ILE A 653 -8.43 -19.18 20.41
CA ILE A 653 -9.56 -18.24 20.37
C ILE A 653 -10.30 -18.16 21.70
N ASN A 654 -10.58 -19.29 22.36
CA ASN A 654 -11.31 -19.30 23.63
C ASN A 654 -10.51 -18.62 24.75
N GLY A 655 -9.19 -18.84 24.79
CA GLY A 655 -8.31 -18.17 25.75
C GLY A 655 -8.32 -16.65 25.56
N ASN A 656 -8.28 -16.18 24.32
CA ASN A 656 -8.40 -14.76 24.00
C ASN A 656 -9.79 -14.21 24.36
N GLN A 657 -10.85 -14.96 24.04
CA GLN A 657 -12.23 -14.56 24.32
C GLN A 657 -12.48 -14.40 25.83
N GLY A 658 -11.93 -15.28 26.67
CA GLY A 658 -12.07 -15.17 28.13
C GLY A 658 -11.49 -13.86 28.69
N ILE A 659 -10.43 -13.32 28.09
CA ILE A 659 -9.87 -12.02 28.48
C ILE A 659 -10.73 -10.88 27.91
N ILE A 660 -11.17 -10.99 26.65
CA ILE A 660 -12.09 -10.03 26.03
C ILE A 660 -13.36 -9.87 26.86
N ASP A 661 -14.00 -10.97 27.26
CA ASP A 661 -15.24 -10.95 28.03
C ASP A 661 -15.03 -10.28 29.39
N PHE A 662 -13.90 -10.54 30.04
CA PHE A 662 -13.55 -9.90 31.31
C PHE A 662 -13.41 -8.38 31.16
N VAL A 663 -12.67 -7.91 30.15
CA VAL A 663 -12.49 -6.47 29.87
C VAL A 663 -13.82 -5.82 29.44
N LYS A 664 -14.59 -6.48 28.58
CA LYS A 664 -15.90 -5.99 28.12
C LYS A 664 -16.88 -5.82 29.28
N ASN A 665 -16.97 -6.80 30.17
CA ASN A 665 -17.84 -6.72 31.34
C ASN A 665 -17.51 -5.51 32.21
N TYR A 666 -16.24 -5.19 32.41
CA TYR A 666 -15.84 -3.99 33.13
C TYR A 666 -16.23 -2.71 32.37
N ILE A 667 -15.93 -2.66 31.07
CA ILE A 667 -16.28 -1.51 30.22
C ILE A 667 -17.80 -1.26 30.20
N ASP A 668 -18.62 -2.32 30.11
CA ASP A 668 -20.08 -2.20 30.11
C ASP A 668 -20.64 -1.78 31.48
N ASN A 669 -20.02 -2.20 32.59
CA ASN A 669 -20.36 -1.71 33.92
C ASN A 669 -19.98 -0.24 34.10
N MET A 670 -18.80 0.16 33.60
CA MET A 670 -18.37 1.55 33.57
C MET A 670 -19.33 2.42 32.74
N LYS A 671 -19.84 1.93 31.60
CA LYS A 671 -20.83 2.67 30.78
C LYS A 671 -22.15 2.92 31.50
N LYS A 672 -22.58 2.01 32.39
CA LYS A 672 -23.83 2.16 33.15
C LYS A 672 -23.72 3.20 34.25
N ASN A 673 -22.51 3.46 34.76
CA ASN A 673 -22.25 4.45 35.78
C ASN A 673 -21.82 5.77 35.10
N ASP A 674 -22.74 6.74 34.98
CA ASP A 674 -22.53 7.99 34.22
C ASP A 674 -21.29 8.82 34.64
N SER A 675 -20.77 8.63 35.86
CA SER A 675 -19.64 9.37 36.42
C SER A 675 -18.26 8.76 36.10
N THR A 676 -17.87 8.77 34.81
CA THR A 676 -16.52 8.30 34.39
C THR A 676 -15.36 9.25 34.71
N GLU A 677 -15.63 10.49 35.15
CA GLU A 677 -14.61 11.52 35.38
C GLU A 677 -13.65 11.19 36.54
N ASN A 678 -14.12 10.44 37.55
CA ASN A 678 -13.35 10.14 38.76
C ASN A 678 -12.66 8.77 38.72
N LEU A 679 -12.86 7.98 37.65
CA LEU A 679 -12.28 6.64 37.55
C LEU A 679 -10.80 6.73 37.15
N MET A 680 -9.94 6.10 37.96
CA MET A 680 -8.51 5.97 37.70
C MET A 680 -8.24 4.72 36.85
N GLY A 681 -7.09 4.67 36.17
CA GLY A 681 -6.67 3.53 35.35
C GLY A 681 -6.64 3.83 33.86
N PHE A 682 -6.05 2.91 33.10
CA PHE A 682 -5.89 3.05 31.66
C PHE A 682 -7.21 2.94 30.89
N LEU A 683 -8.08 1.99 31.23
CA LEU A 683 -9.36 1.76 30.53
C LEU A 683 -10.27 2.99 30.59
N PRO A 684 -10.53 3.61 31.76
CA PRO A 684 -11.31 4.85 31.81
C PRO A 684 -10.63 6.02 31.09
N THR A 685 -9.30 6.10 31.13
CA THR A 685 -8.54 7.16 30.46
C THR A 685 -8.65 7.08 28.94
N TYR A 686 -8.49 5.88 28.36
CA TYR A 686 -8.68 5.68 26.93
C TYR A 686 -10.14 5.94 26.52
N TRP A 687 -11.09 5.49 27.33
CA TRP A 687 -12.52 5.74 27.10
C TRP A 687 -12.86 7.23 27.04
N ARG A 688 -12.29 8.03 27.95
CA ARG A 688 -12.43 9.49 27.95
C ARG A 688 -11.84 10.13 26.69
N GLU A 689 -10.64 9.71 26.29
CA GLU A 689 -10.01 10.21 25.06
C GLU A 689 -10.87 9.93 23.83
N MET A 690 -11.41 8.72 23.73
CA MET A 690 -12.30 8.31 22.63
C MET A 690 -13.59 9.12 22.59
N LYS A 691 -14.18 9.48 23.75
CA LYS A 691 -15.36 10.34 23.81
C LYS A 691 -15.05 11.79 23.42
N ASN A 692 -13.96 12.34 23.94
CA ASN A 692 -13.59 13.74 23.78
C ASN A 692 -13.17 14.09 22.34
N ASN A 693 -12.52 13.16 21.63
CA ASN A 693 -11.99 13.38 20.27
C ASN A 693 -12.84 12.71 19.16
N SER A 694 -14.13 12.48 19.42
CA SER A 694 -15.04 11.71 18.55
C SER A 694 -15.28 12.30 17.15
N PHE A 695 -14.88 13.55 16.90
CA PHE A 695 -15.04 14.21 15.60
C PHE A 695 -13.80 14.13 14.67
N ASP A 696 -12.60 13.80 15.17
CA ASP A 696 -11.35 13.94 14.39
C ASP A 696 -10.46 12.69 14.31
N ASN A 697 -10.68 11.63 15.12
CA ASN A 697 -9.70 10.52 15.20
C ASN A 697 -10.31 9.13 15.00
N GLU A 698 -10.42 8.69 13.73
CA GLU A 698 -10.93 7.37 13.31
C GLU A 698 -10.17 6.17 13.94
N ASN A 699 -8.98 6.39 14.49
CA ASN A 699 -8.13 5.34 15.03
C ASN A 699 -8.52 4.88 16.44
N PHE A 700 -9.40 5.59 17.15
CA PHE A 700 -9.84 5.26 18.51
C PHE A 700 -11.23 4.66 18.51
N SER A 701 -11.33 3.35 18.80
CA SER A 701 -12.60 2.63 18.90
C SER A 701 -12.66 1.75 20.15
N GLU A 702 -13.87 1.33 20.53
CA GLU A 702 -14.07 0.41 21.64
C GLU A 702 -13.39 -0.94 21.39
N GLU A 703 -13.48 -1.48 20.16
CA GLU A 703 -12.79 -2.71 19.79
C GLU A 703 -11.27 -2.56 19.91
N GLN A 704 -10.73 -1.38 19.54
CA GLN A 704 -9.30 -1.07 19.69
C GLN A 704 -8.89 -0.99 21.17
N LEU A 705 -9.69 -0.35 22.02
CA LEU A 705 -9.49 -0.31 23.48
C LEU A 705 -9.41 -1.72 24.06
N ILE A 706 -10.40 -2.56 23.75
CA ILE A 706 -10.45 -3.95 24.24
C ILE A 706 -9.19 -4.71 23.80
N MET A 707 -8.79 -4.61 22.53
CA MET A 707 -7.62 -5.33 22.05
C MET A 707 -6.30 -4.81 22.63
N ILE A 708 -6.18 -3.50 22.88
CA ILE A 708 -5.01 -2.95 23.59
C ILE A 708 -4.94 -3.51 25.00
N ALA A 709 -6.05 -3.51 25.74
CA ALA A 709 -6.10 -4.06 27.09
C ALA A 709 -5.70 -5.54 27.11
N VAL A 710 -6.26 -6.34 26.20
CA VAL A 710 -5.91 -7.76 26.04
C VAL A 710 -4.41 -7.89 25.76
N ASP A 711 -3.85 -7.12 24.82
CA ASP A 711 -2.45 -7.19 24.41
C ASP A 711 -1.44 -6.89 25.54
N PHE A 712 -1.81 -6.05 26.52
CA PHE A 712 -1.01 -5.81 27.71
C PHE A 712 -1.27 -6.83 28.83
N MET A 713 -2.49 -7.32 28.96
CA MET A 713 -2.89 -8.25 30.03
C MET A 713 -2.40 -9.68 29.77
N PHE A 714 -2.62 -10.25 28.58
CA PHE A 714 -2.32 -11.67 28.35
C PHE A 714 -0.86 -12.06 28.63
N PRO A 715 0.18 -11.25 28.28
CA PRO A 715 1.56 -11.58 28.61
C PRO A 715 1.80 -11.49 30.12
N ALA A 716 1.30 -10.46 30.79
CA ALA A 716 1.45 -10.29 32.23
C ALA A 716 0.83 -11.46 33.02
N LEU A 717 -0.34 -11.92 32.60
CA LEU A 717 -1.09 -13.01 33.22
C LEU A 717 -0.44 -14.40 33.08
N SER A 718 0.39 -14.61 32.06
CA SER A 718 0.94 -15.94 31.74
C SER A 718 2.47 -16.02 31.88
N ALA A 719 3.21 -15.02 31.42
CA ALA A 719 4.67 -15.03 31.37
C ALA A 719 5.32 -14.91 32.76
N VAL A 720 4.80 -14.02 33.60
CA VAL A 720 5.38 -13.74 34.93
C VAL A 720 5.24 -14.96 35.86
N PRO A 721 4.04 -15.55 36.06
CA PRO A 721 3.90 -16.78 36.86
C PRO A 721 4.74 -17.95 36.34
N SER A 722 4.82 -18.09 35.01
CA SER A 722 5.61 -19.15 34.36
C SER A 722 7.10 -18.99 34.67
N THR A 723 7.64 -17.77 34.55
CA THR A 723 9.05 -17.48 34.82
C THR A 723 9.40 -17.71 36.28
N ILE A 724 8.56 -17.27 37.22
CA ILE A 724 8.77 -17.49 38.66
C ILE A 724 8.77 -18.99 38.98
N THR A 725 7.87 -19.75 38.37
CA THR A 725 7.81 -21.21 38.55
C THR A 725 9.05 -21.89 37.97
N HIS A 726 9.52 -21.47 36.80
CA HIS A 726 10.80 -21.92 36.26
C HIS A 726 11.97 -21.57 37.18
N TYR A 727 11.99 -20.38 37.77
CA TYR A 727 13.01 -19.97 38.73
C TYR A 727 13.07 -20.94 39.92
N PHE A 728 11.95 -21.19 40.59
CA PHE A 728 11.94 -22.11 41.73
C PHE A 728 12.26 -23.55 41.35
N LYS A 729 11.88 -23.97 40.15
CA LYS A 729 12.28 -25.26 39.60
C LYS A 729 13.82 -25.38 39.54
N TYR A 730 14.51 -24.38 38.99
CA TYR A 730 15.98 -24.36 38.98
C TYR A 730 16.57 -24.32 40.40
N MET A 731 16.00 -23.51 41.30
CA MET A 731 16.48 -23.42 42.68
C MET A 731 16.39 -24.77 43.42
N MET A 732 15.34 -25.55 43.19
CA MET A 732 15.22 -26.89 43.77
C MET A 732 16.24 -27.89 43.21
N HIS A 733 16.70 -27.72 41.97
CA HIS A 733 17.76 -28.54 41.36
C HIS A 733 19.18 -28.04 41.69
N HIS A 734 19.31 -26.78 42.16
CA HIS A 734 20.55 -26.13 42.55
C HIS A 734 20.43 -25.53 43.96
N PRO A 735 20.31 -26.38 45.01
CA PRO A 735 20.03 -25.93 46.38
C PRO A 735 21.15 -25.07 46.96
N ASP A 736 22.38 -25.20 46.47
CA ASP A 736 23.53 -24.35 46.81
C ASP A 736 23.33 -22.91 46.31
N VAL A 737 22.85 -22.74 45.07
CA VAL A 737 22.49 -21.43 44.51
C VAL A 737 21.30 -20.84 45.26
N MET A 738 20.26 -21.65 45.51
CA MET A 738 19.10 -21.23 46.31
C MET A 738 19.54 -20.70 47.67
N LYS A 739 20.37 -21.46 48.40
CA LYS A 739 20.90 -21.07 49.70
C LYS A 739 21.71 -19.77 49.64
N ARG A 740 22.54 -19.60 48.62
CA ARG A 740 23.34 -18.37 48.46
C ARG A 740 22.47 -17.13 48.21
N ALA A 741 21.44 -17.23 47.36
CA ALA A 741 20.49 -16.13 47.15
C ALA A 741 19.69 -15.84 48.44
N GLN A 742 19.25 -16.91 49.11
CA GLN A 742 18.62 -16.86 50.41
C GLN A 742 19.47 -16.18 51.49
N ASP A 743 20.78 -16.44 51.54
CA ASP A 743 21.71 -15.82 52.49
C ASP A 743 21.98 -14.35 52.12
N GLU A 744 22.10 -14.02 50.83
CA GLU A 744 22.23 -12.64 50.36
C GLU A 744 21.02 -11.79 50.80
N ILE A 745 19.80 -12.30 50.62
CA ILE A 745 18.57 -11.62 51.02
C ILE A 745 18.53 -11.39 52.53
N ILE A 746 18.84 -12.40 53.34
CA ILE A 746 18.82 -12.27 54.81
C ILE A 746 19.88 -11.29 55.30
N ASN A 747 21.08 -11.29 54.72
CA ASN A 747 22.16 -10.40 55.12
C ASN A 747 21.87 -8.92 54.80
N VAL A 748 21.12 -8.64 53.73
CA VAL A 748 20.85 -7.26 53.27
C VAL A 748 19.52 -6.72 53.78
N VAL A 749 18.47 -7.54 53.74
CA VAL A 749 17.09 -7.14 54.06
C VAL A 749 16.72 -7.46 55.50
N GLY A 750 17.29 -8.52 56.07
CA GLY A 750 16.88 -9.06 57.36
C GLY A 750 15.60 -9.90 57.26
N ARG A 751 14.90 -10.03 58.39
CA ARG A 751 13.61 -10.76 58.51
C ARG A 751 12.48 -9.87 59.03
N GLU A 752 12.80 -8.65 59.47
CA GLU A 752 11.86 -7.73 60.09
C GLU A 752 10.92 -7.06 59.08
N ARG A 753 11.28 -7.07 57.79
CA ARG A 753 10.48 -6.53 56.68
C ARG A 753 10.61 -7.39 55.43
N LEU A 754 9.63 -7.26 54.53
CA LEU A 754 9.73 -7.86 53.20
C LEU A 754 10.78 -7.12 52.34
N PRO A 755 11.41 -7.83 51.36
CA PRO A 755 12.20 -7.18 50.33
C PRO A 755 11.36 -6.17 49.57
N ASN A 756 12.00 -5.12 49.08
CA ASN A 756 11.35 -4.14 48.20
C ASN A 756 12.26 -3.80 47.01
N TRP A 757 11.74 -2.99 46.09
CA TRP A 757 12.44 -2.63 44.86
C TRP A 757 13.78 -1.93 45.07
N ASP A 758 13.97 -1.19 46.16
CA ASP A 758 15.23 -0.50 46.46
C ASP A 758 16.33 -1.49 46.88
N ASP A 759 15.97 -2.66 47.41
CA ASP A 759 16.91 -3.73 47.76
C ASP A 759 17.52 -4.41 46.53
N ARG A 760 16.86 -4.35 45.37
CA ARG A 760 17.34 -4.99 44.13
C ARG A 760 18.77 -4.62 43.76
N LYS A 761 19.17 -3.37 43.98
CA LYS A 761 20.54 -2.91 43.69
C LYS A 761 21.59 -3.52 44.63
N LYS A 762 21.16 -3.97 45.81
CA LYS A 762 21.99 -4.57 46.86
C LYS A 762 21.92 -6.09 46.89
N LEU A 763 21.09 -6.69 46.01
CA LEU A 763 20.91 -8.14 45.85
C LEU A 763 21.37 -8.61 44.45
N PRO A 764 22.64 -8.32 44.06
CA PRO A 764 23.15 -8.60 42.73
C PRO A 764 23.15 -10.09 42.38
N PHE A 765 23.42 -11.00 43.34
CA PHE A 765 23.41 -12.44 43.07
C PHE A 765 22.00 -12.96 42.82
N THR A 766 21.02 -12.50 43.61
CA THR A 766 19.60 -12.82 43.43
C THR A 766 19.11 -12.39 42.04
N GLU A 767 19.39 -11.15 41.64
CA GLU A 767 19.03 -10.63 40.30
C GLU A 767 19.81 -11.33 39.18
N ALA A 768 21.09 -11.65 39.38
CA ALA A 768 21.90 -12.43 38.43
C ALA A 768 21.32 -13.84 38.22
N THR A 769 20.80 -14.45 39.29
CA THR A 769 20.11 -15.75 39.23
C THR A 769 18.82 -15.67 38.42
N ILE A 770 18.05 -14.60 38.58
CA ILE A 770 16.84 -14.36 37.74
C ILE A 770 17.22 -14.25 36.26
N ARG A 771 18.30 -13.53 35.93
CA ARG A 771 18.78 -13.39 34.54
C ARG A 771 19.28 -14.70 33.95
N GLU A 772 19.95 -15.53 34.74
CA GLU A 772 20.41 -16.85 34.29
C GLU A 772 19.24 -17.81 34.06
N VAL A 773 18.19 -17.75 34.89
CA VAL A 773 16.95 -18.50 34.62
C VAL A 773 16.28 -18.00 33.33
N LEU A 774 16.18 -16.69 33.10
CA LEU A 774 15.61 -16.14 31.86
C LEU A 774 16.40 -16.54 30.60
N ARG A 775 17.71 -16.75 30.73
CA ARG A 775 18.56 -17.28 29.65
C ARG A 775 18.29 -18.76 29.42
N MET A 776 18.41 -19.57 30.48
CA MET A 776 18.27 -21.03 30.41
C MET A 776 16.86 -21.46 30.00
N GLU A 777 15.85 -20.87 30.64
CA GLU A 777 14.44 -21.04 30.30
C GLU A 777 14.01 -19.92 29.38
N THR A 778 14.38 -20.08 28.11
CA THR A 778 14.00 -19.13 27.06
C THR A 778 12.49 -19.16 26.86
N LEU A 779 11.79 -18.26 27.54
CA LEU A 779 10.33 -18.23 27.56
C LEU A 779 9.72 -18.10 26.16
N THR A 780 10.32 -17.30 25.29
CA THR A 780 9.93 -17.07 23.89
C THR A 780 11.05 -17.51 22.93
N PRO A 781 11.19 -18.82 22.61
CA PRO A 781 12.34 -19.34 21.87
C PRO A 781 12.63 -18.65 20.53
N TRP A 782 11.58 -18.30 19.78
CA TRP A 782 11.66 -17.61 18.49
C TRP A 782 11.25 -16.14 18.57
N SER A 783 11.17 -15.58 19.79
CA SER A 783 10.65 -14.24 20.04
C SER A 783 9.28 -14.04 19.35
N VAL A 784 8.91 -12.79 19.08
CA VAL A 784 7.78 -12.45 18.21
C VAL A 784 8.32 -12.17 16.82
N ALA A 785 7.79 -12.83 15.80
CA ALA A 785 8.25 -12.67 14.42
C ALA A 785 8.14 -11.22 13.92
N HIS A 786 9.17 -10.80 13.19
CA HIS A 786 9.31 -9.50 12.54
C HIS A 786 9.07 -9.63 11.03
N LYS A 787 8.86 -8.50 10.36
CA LYS A 787 8.73 -8.42 8.90
C LYS A 787 9.57 -7.26 8.37
N CYS A 788 10.28 -7.51 7.27
CA CYS A 788 11.04 -6.49 6.60
C CYS A 788 10.09 -5.49 5.90
N LEU A 789 10.19 -4.21 6.23
CA LEU A 789 9.30 -3.15 5.73
C LEU A 789 9.76 -2.57 4.38
N GLN A 790 11.03 -2.74 4.03
CA GLN A 790 11.61 -2.30 2.76
C GLN A 790 12.81 -3.18 2.44
N THR A 791 13.09 -3.40 1.16
CA THR A 791 14.28 -4.17 0.75
C THR A 791 15.54 -3.52 1.32
N THR A 792 16.38 -4.32 1.98
CA THR A 792 17.57 -3.85 2.67
C THR A 792 18.65 -4.93 2.70
N THR A 793 19.83 -4.64 3.25
CA THR A 793 20.87 -5.64 3.48
C THR A 793 20.84 -6.15 4.91
N LEU A 794 21.28 -7.37 5.14
CA LEU A 794 21.60 -7.93 6.45
C LEU A 794 22.89 -8.71 6.30
N GLN A 795 23.99 -8.22 6.88
CA GLN A 795 25.33 -8.71 6.55
C GLN A 795 25.53 -8.70 5.01
N ASP A 796 25.99 -9.81 4.43
CA ASP A 796 26.22 -9.96 2.99
C ASP A 796 24.95 -10.35 2.20
N TYR A 797 23.78 -10.39 2.86
CA TYR A 797 22.52 -10.80 2.23
C TYR A 797 21.65 -9.60 1.89
N ILE A 798 20.95 -9.68 0.75
CA ILE A 798 19.84 -8.77 0.43
C ILE A 798 18.54 -9.39 0.93
N ILE A 799 17.83 -8.65 1.78
CA ILE A 799 16.56 -9.03 2.38
C ILE A 799 15.43 -8.26 1.70
N PRO A 800 14.53 -8.92 0.94
CA PRO A 800 13.36 -8.29 0.34
C PRO A 800 12.41 -7.71 1.38
N VAL A 801 11.68 -6.68 0.95
CA VAL A 801 10.42 -6.30 1.61
C VAL A 801 9.50 -7.51 1.81
N ASP A 802 8.73 -7.49 2.90
CA ASP A 802 7.83 -8.55 3.35
C ASP A 802 8.46 -9.88 3.78
N THR A 803 9.80 -10.01 3.73
CA THR A 803 10.49 -11.17 4.29
C THR A 803 10.25 -11.27 5.80
N ILE A 804 9.87 -12.46 6.28
CA ILE A 804 9.68 -12.72 7.71
C ILE A 804 11.05 -12.91 8.35
N ILE A 805 11.28 -12.22 9.47
CA ILE A 805 12.51 -12.36 10.26
C ILE A 805 12.16 -12.92 11.64
N VAL A 806 12.81 -14.02 12.00
CA VAL A 806 12.66 -14.67 13.30
C VAL A 806 13.97 -14.56 14.06
N THR A 807 13.89 -14.13 15.32
CA THR A 807 15.04 -14.08 16.23
C THR A 807 14.99 -15.31 17.13
N ASN A 808 15.88 -16.27 16.89
CA ASN A 808 15.96 -17.51 17.66
C ASN A 808 16.76 -17.29 18.94
N LEU A 809 16.08 -16.76 19.96
CA LEU A 809 16.65 -16.54 21.29
C LEU A 809 17.11 -17.87 21.92
N SER A 810 16.44 -18.99 21.65
CA SER A 810 16.86 -20.29 22.20
C SER A 810 18.24 -20.72 21.68
N ALA A 811 18.50 -20.55 20.38
CA ALA A 811 19.82 -20.80 19.82
C ALA A 811 20.87 -19.79 20.32
N MET A 812 20.50 -18.51 20.45
CA MET A 812 21.39 -17.48 21.00
C MET A 812 21.76 -17.76 22.47
N HIS A 813 20.81 -18.20 23.29
CA HIS A 813 21.01 -18.53 24.71
C HIS A 813 21.84 -19.79 24.91
N SER A 814 21.86 -20.69 23.92
CA SER A 814 22.65 -21.92 23.90
C SER A 814 23.92 -21.82 23.05
N ASP A 815 24.28 -20.61 22.56
CA ASP A 815 25.45 -20.43 21.72
C ASP A 815 26.75 -20.59 22.52
N LYS A 816 27.48 -21.68 22.24
CA LYS A 816 28.76 -21.99 22.88
C LYS A 816 29.85 -20.97 22.57
N ASP A 817 29.81 -20.37 21.38
CA ASP A 817 30.81 -19.37 20.98
C ASP A 817 30.65 -18.07 21.80
N PHE A 818 29.44 -17.78 22.25
CA PHE A 818 29.10 -16.58 23.02
C PHE A 818 29.13 -16.81 24.53
N TRP A 819 28.58 -17.93 25.01
CA TRP A 819 28.47 -18.22 26.45
C TRP A 819 29.58 -19.13 27.00
N GLY A 820 30.36 -19.80 26.14
CA GLY A 820 31.37 -20.80 26.51
C GLY A 820 30.74 -22.14 26.91
N ASP A 821 30.14 -22.18 28.08
CA ASP A 821 29.50 -23.35 28.71
C ASP A 821 28.00 -23.11 28.97
N PRO A 822 27.19 -22.91 27.91
CA PRO A 822 25.79 -22.47 28.01
C PRO A 822 24.86 -23.41 28.79
N GLU A 823 25.20 -24.70 28.87
CA GLU A 823 24.39 -25.71 29.58
C GLU A 823 24.58 -25.66 31.10
N VAL A 824 25.65 -25.00 31.58
CA VAL A 824 25.94 -24.89 33.01
C VAL A 824 25.18 -23.70 33.58
N PHE A 825 24.27 -23.99 34.52
CA PHE A 825 23.56 -22.97 35.29
C PHE A 825 24.56 -22.21 36.18
N ARG A 826 24.91 -20.99 35.78
CA ARG A 826 25.94 -20.17 36.43
C ARG A 826 25.49 -18.70 36.54
N PRO A 827 24.79 -18.32 37.64
CA PRO A 827 24.39 -16.93 37.89
C PRO A 827 25.54 -15.91 37.79
N GLU A 828 26.77 -16.32 38.12
CA GLU A 828 27.97 -15.49 38.10
C GLU A 828 28.24 -14.85 36.74
N ARG A 829 27.71 -15.39 35.63
CA ARG A 829 27.80 -14.77 34.29
C ARG A 829 27.23 -13.36 34.24
N PHE A 830 26.26 -13.07 35.10
CA PHE A 830 25.58 -11.78 35.16
C PHE A 830 26.08 -10.90 36.31
N LEU A 831 27.21 -11.27 36.95
CA LEU A 831 27.93 -10.40 37.87
C LEU A 831 29.06 -9.67 37.12
N SER A 832 29.53 -8.56 37.68
CA SER A 832 30.78 -7.92 37.26
C SER A 832 31.99 -8.79 37.64
N ASP A 833 33.16 -8.47 37.05
CA ASP A 833 34.40 -9.23 37.28
C ASP A 833 34.83 -9.28 38.75
N ASP A 834 34.44 -8.28 39.56
CA ASP A 834 34.67 -8.25 41.01
C ASP A 834 33.68 -9.12 41.82
N GLY A 835 32.67 -9.69 41.16
CA GLY A 835 31.61 -10.51 41.77
C GLY A 835 30.65 -9.75 42.68
N LYS A 836 30.75 -8.42 42.77
CA LYS A 836 30.01 -7.60 43.76
C LYS A 836 28.84 -6.86 43.17
N ASN A 837 28.87 -6.54 41.89
CA ASN A 837 27.82 -5.77 41.22
C ASN A 837 27.15 -6.60 40.14
N LEU A 838 25.98 -6.13 39.72
CA LEU A 838 25.26 -6.72 38.61
C LEU A 838 25.92 -6.30 37.29
N GLY A 839 26.33 -7.29 36.50
CA GLY A 839 26.89 -7.11 35.17
C GLY A 839 25.84 -6.71 34.13
N LYS A 840 26.27 -6.63 32.87
CA LYS A 840 25.37 -6.32 31.76
C LYS A 840 24.51 -7.54 31.41
N ASP A 841 23.24 -7.28 31.12
CA ASP A 841 22.31 -8.31 30.64
C ASP A 841 22.45 -8.47 29.13
N TRP A 842 22.99 -9.61 28.70
CA TRP A 842 23.22 -9.93 27.29
C TRP A 842 22.19 -10.91 26.71
N SER A 843 21.27 -11.45 27.51
CA SER A 843 20.33 -12.48 27.05
C SER A 843 19.15 -11.90 26.25
N LEU A 844 18.88 -10.59 26.31
CA LEU A 844 17.76 -9.97 25.56
C LEU A 844 16.39 -10.72 25.72
N PRO A 845 16.00 -11.19 26.92
CA PRO A 845 14.81 -12.04 27.09
C PRO A 845 13.51 -11.27 26.79
N PHE A 846 13.58 -9.94 26.76
CA PHE A 846 12.49 -9.03 26.44
C PHE A 846 12.58 -8.43 25.02
N GLY A 847 13.53 -8.90 24.21
CA GLY A 847 13.88 -8.32 22.90
C GLY A 847 14.78 -7.08 23.02
N PHE A 848 14.82 -6.28 21.95
CA PHE A 848 15.64 -5.06 21.87
C PHE A 848 15.02 -4.04 20.90
N GLY A 849 15.49 -2.80 20.94
CA GLY A 849 15.11 -1.75 20.00
C GLY A 849 13.67 -1.23 20.15
N ARG A 850 13.06 -0.81 19.04
CA ARG A 850 11.74 -0.13 19.03
C ARG A 850 10.59 -1.04 19.43
N ARG A 851 10.77 -2.35 19.20
CA ARG A 851 9.83 -3.42 19.54
C ARG A 851 10.15 -4.10 20.88
N LEU A 852 11.07 -3.55 21.68
CA LEU A 852 11.32 -4.00 23.05
C LEU A 852 10.00 -4.19 23.81
N CYS A 853 9.93 -5.27 24.61
CA CYS A 853 8.75 -5.57 25.42
C CYS A 853 8.31 -4.34 26.21
N ALA A 854 7.04 -3.95 26.02
CA ALA A 854 6.46 -2.80 26.70
C ALA A 854 6.45 -2.97 28.23
N GLY A 855 6.33 -4.22 28.69
CA GLY A 855 6.24 -4.58 30.10
C GLY A 855 7.55 -5.01 30.74
N GLU A 856 8.73 -4.78 30.14
CA GLU A 856 10.01 -5.25 30.73
C GLU A 856 10.20 -4.77 32.17
N THR A 857 10.09 -3.47 32.41
CA THR A 857 10.29 -2.90 33.76
C THR A 857 9.25 -3.43 34.75
N PHE A 858 7.99 -3.57 34.31
CA PHE A 858 6.90 -4.13 35.11
C PHE A 858 7.15 -5.60 35.47
N ALA A 859 7.56 -6.41 34.50
CA ALA A 859 7.85 -7.82 34.71
C ALA A 859 9.05 -8.00 35.66
N ARG A 860 10.17 -7.28 35.44
CA ARG A 860 11.34 -7.36 36.31
C ARG A 860 11.03 -6.96 37.76
N PHE A 861 10.15 -5.97 37.94
CA PHE A 861 9.66 -5.58 39.27
C PHE A 861 8.97 -6.74 39.98
N ILE A 862 7.94 -7.33 39.37
CA ILE A 862 7.18 -8.42 39.99
C ILE A 862 8.04 -9.67 40.17
N LEU A 863 8.85 -10.03 39.16
CA LEU A 863 9.75 -11.19 39.24
C LEU A 863 10.67 -11.07 40.46
N PHE A 864 11.34 -9.93 40.62
CA PHE A 864 12.27 -9.72 41.72
C PHE A 864 11.59 -9.77 43.08
N GLU A 865 10.53 -8.97 43.29
CA GLU A 865 9.82 -8.84 44.56
C GLU A 865 9.22 -10.17 45.02
N VAL A 866 8.54 -10.90 44.13
CA VAL A 866 7.92 -12.19 44.45
C VAL A 866 8.98 -13.25 44.74
N ILE A 867 10.04 -13.32 43.93
CA ILE A 867 11.12 -14.29 44.13
C ILE A 867 11.86 -14.03 45.44
N ALA A 868 12.28 -12.79 45.68
CA ALA A 868 13.00 -12.43 46.89
C ALA A 868 12.16 -12.68 48.14
N THR A 869 10.87 -12.35 48.10
CA THR A 869 9.94 -12.58 49.22
C THR A 869 9.78 -14.06 49.53
N ILE A 870 9.56 -14.91 48.52
CA ILE A 870 9.39 -16.35 48.75
C ILE A 870 10.70 -16.97 49.27
N LEU A 871 11.86 -16.58 48.74
CA LEU A 871 13.17 -17.06 49.24
C LEU A 871 13.48 -16.57 50.66
N GLN A 872 13.02 -15.37 51.04
CA GLN A 872 13.16 -14.87 52.40
C GLN A 872 12.33 -15.71 53.39
N GLN A 873 11.09 -16.03 53.03
CA GLN A 873 10.10 -16.60 53.94
C GLN A 873 10.10 -18.13 53.99
N PHE A 874 10.54 -18.79 52.92
CA PHE A 874 10.34 -20.24 52.76
C PHE A 874 11.55 -20.97 52.20
N ASN A 875 11.60 -22.27 52.50
CA ASN A 875 12.39 -23.26 51.77
C ASN A 875 11.48 -24.06 50.85
N LEU A 876 11.99 -24.43 49.67
CA LEU A 876 11.24 -25.17 48.65
C LEU A 876 11.91 -26.51 48.37
N SER A 877 11.12 -27.56 48.19
CA SER A 877 11.61 -28.89 47.85
C SER A 877 10.65 -29.63 46.92
N MET A 878 11.22 -30.53 46.12
CA MET A 878 10.46 -31.35 45.18
C MET A 878 9.61 -32.39 45.93
N ILE A 879 8.49 -32.76 45.31
CA ILE A 879 7.64 -33.87 45.76
C ILE A 879 7.77 -35.02 44.75
N ASP A 880 7.99 -36.23 45.24
CA ASP A 880 8.12 -37.42 44.40
C ASP A 880 6.86 -37.63 43.54
N GLY A 881 7.06 -37.92 42.26
CA GLY A 881 5.99 -38.14 41.29
C GLY A 881 5.39 -36.87 40.67
N GLN A 882 5.74 -35.68 41.16
CA GLN A 882 5.32 -34.41 40.55
C GLN A 882 6.22 -34.03 39.36
N PRO A 883 5.72 -33.28 38.35
CA PRO A 883 6.47 -32.92 37.14
C PRO A 883 7.50 -31.80 37.38
N CYS A 884 8.48 -32.06 38.26
CA CYS A 884 9.51 -31.12 38.69
C CYS A 884 10.83 -31.24 37.91
N LYS A 885 11.00 -32.16 36.95
CA LYS A 885 12.26 -32.28 36.17
C LYS A 885 12.41 -31.10 35.24
N LEU A 886 13.60 -30.53 35.02
CA LEU A 886 13.78 -29.31 34.20
C LEU A 886 13.06 -29.41 32.83
N ASP A 887 13.07 -30.56 32.17
CA ASP A 887 12.39 -30.85 30.89
C ASP A 887 10.86 -30.95 30.94
N ASP A 888 10.25 -30.95 32.13
CA ASP A 888 8.79 -30.91 32.31
C ASP A 888 8.22 -29.55 31.91
N LYS A 889 8.04 -29.40 30.60
CA LYS A 889 7.60 -28.17 29.93
C LYS A 889 6.40 -28.46 29.02
N ILE A 890 5.62 -27.43 28.76
CA ILE A 890 4.47 -27.43 27.85
C ILE A 890 4.81 -26.50 26.67
N PRO A 891 4.68 -26.99 25.42
CA PRO A 891 4.91 -26.18 24.25
C PRO A 891 3.78 -25.17 24.02
N GLY A 892 4.06 -24.14 23.23
CA GLY A 892 3.14 -23.05 22.92
C GLY A 892 3.86 -21.92 22.18
N ILE A 893 3.24 -20.74 22.14
CA ILE A 893 3.92 -19.48 21.77
C ILE A 893 5.04 -19.17 22.77
N ILE A 894 4.79 -19.45 24.05
CA ILE A 894 5.80 -19.46 25.11
C ILE A 894 5.96 -20.88 25.66
N VAL A 895 7.17 -21.19 26.14
CA VAL A 895 7.45 -22.43 26.86
C VAL A 895 6.96 -22.27 28.30
N GLN A 896 5.98 -23.08 28.71
CA GLN A 896 5.38 -23.00 30.04
C GLN A 896 5.85 -24.16 30.93
N PRO A 897 5.94 -23.98 32.25
CA PRO A 897 6.14 -25.09 33.16
C PRO A 897 4.86 -25.93 33.23
N LYS A 898 5.01 -27.25 33.44
CA LYS A 898 3.88 -28.08 33.85
C LYS A 898 3.42 -27.65 35.24
N THR A 899 2.11 -27.63 35.44
CA THR A 899 1.53 -27.42 36.76
C THR A 899 2.05 -28.49 37.72
N THR A 900 2.61 -28.07 38.85
CA THR A 900 3.32 -28.97 39.77
C THR A 900 3.08 -28.57 41.23
N TRP A 901 2.93 -29.58 42.10
CA TRP A 901 2.93 -29.36 43.54
C TRP A 901 4.38 -29.27 44.02
N ILE A 902 4.67 -28.23 44.82
CA ILE A 902 5.97 -27.99 45.44
C ILE A 902 5.77 -28.01 46.95
N ARG A 903 6.67 -28.68 47.68
CA ARG A 903 6.66 -28.66 49.14
C ARG A 903 7.32 -27.37 49.61
N ILE A 904 6.60 -26.63 50.43
CA ILE A 904 7.05 -25.39 51.04
C ILE A 904 7.07 -25.54 52.56
N SER A 905 8.21 -25.21 53.16
CA SER A 905 8.36 -25.16 54.62
C SER A 905 8.80 -23.76 55.04
N GLU A 906 8.25 -23.25 56.13
CA GLU A 906 8.67 -21.97 56.69
C GLU A 906 10.16 -21.97 57.02
N ARG A 907 10.83 -20.87 56.69
CA ARG A 907 12.23 -20.68 57.01
C ARG A 907 12.30 -19.97 58.36
N LEU A 908 12.59 -20.73 59.41
CA LEU A 908 12.82 -20.20 60.77
C LEU A 908 14.06 -19.32 60.84
#